data_AF-A0A6D2ITW9-F1
#
_entry.id   AF-A0A6D2ITW9-F1
#
_cell.length_a   1.000
_cell.length_b   1.000
_cell.length_c   1.000
_cell.angle_alpha   90.00
_cell.angle_beta   90.00
_cell.angle_gamma   90.00
#
_symmetry.space_group_name_H-M   'P 1'
#
loop_
_entity.id
_entity.type
_entity.pdbx_description
1 polymer ?
#
loop_
_entity_poly.entity_id
_entity_poly.type
_entity_poly.pdbx_seq_one_letter_code
_entity_poly.pdbx_strand_id
1 'polypeptide(L)'
;MAVTLLGSSIFGLSRISSSSREGVHNADLCYSKRKYRLTEIKSVASSTTPPGGNRIQRKNKDEDGATVAKSPYWKVEAARPDLKKSLSDFLDEARDFAGDDGPPRWFSPLESAAQAPDSPLLLFLPGIDGTGLGLIRHHKKLGEIFDIWCLHIPVKDRTPAKDLVKLIERTIKSENNRFPNRPIYIVGDSIGSCLALDVAARNPNIDLVLILANPATHVNNFLSQPLSGMLNILPDGVPTLLEEIFGFKQGDPLTAMLDALTNEIAVHQIGGVGGGMLRDLFAVSCNLPTLSKIFPKDTLLWKLELLKSAIASANSHIYAVRAETMILLSGRDQWLLNEEDIDRYSRTLPKCLVRRLKDNGQFLFLEDGVDLVTIIKGTCFYRRGKSHDHLKDYIMPTPFELKQQLDDHRYLIDGTSPVMLSTLENGKVVRGLGGVPSEGPVLYVGYHMLLGFELAPFLTQFLKEKNIHVRGLAHPLIFINNTELVDPQMFDKYKIMGGVPVSNFSIYKLLQSKSHVLLYPGGVREALHRKGEAYKLFWPEQAEFVRVASKFGAKIVPFGAVGEDDICDLVLDADDQRKIPFLNDFIEEATRQAGNLREGDDSELGKQETYFPGLLPKIPGRFYYYFGKPIETAGKEQELRDKEKAQELYLQVKSEVEQCIAYLKVKRESDPYRNLLPRILYQASHGFSSEIPTFDL
;
A
#
# COMPACT_ATOMS: atom_id res chain seq x y z
N MET A 1 20.80 33.52 -13.54
CA MET A 1 21.63 34.70 -13.25
C MET A 1 22.50 34.39 -12.04
N ALA A 2 23.79 34.25 -12.25
CA ALA A 2 24.81 34.14 -11.21
C ALA A 2 25.33 35.55 -10.88
N VAL A 3 25.62 35.85 -9.62
CA VAL A 3 26.77 36.68 -9.19
C VAL A 3 27.19 36.27 -7.78
N THR A 4 28.46 35.87 -7.72
CA THR A 4 29.34 35.51 -6.61
C THR A 4 29.78 36.73 -5.79
N LEU A 5 30.44 36.50 -4.63
CA LEU A 5 31.60 37.21 -4.04
C LEU A 5 31.49 37.20 -2.50
N LEU A 6 32.51 37.01 -1.66
CA LEU A 6 33.87 36.43 -1.70
C LEU A 6 34.49 36.69 -0.30
N GLY A 7 35.27 35.73 0.22
CA GLY A 7 36.49 35.98 1.01
C GLY A 7 36.40 35.87 2.54
N SER A 8 37.43 35.45 3.29
CA SER A 8 38.73 34.77 3.03
C SER A 8 39.52 34.71 4.37
N SER A 9 40.57 33.86 4.41
CA SER A 9 41.68 33.73 5.42
C SER A 9 41.36 32.94 6.70
N ILE A 10 41.98 31.80 7.09
CA ILE A 10 43.32 31.14 7.00
C ILE A 10 44.38 31.64 8.02
N PHE A 11 44.97 30.63 8.70
CA PHE A 11 46.20 30.55 9.53
C PHE A 11 46.03 30.82 11.03
N GLY A 12 46.55 30.01 11.96
CA GLY A 12 47.35 28.79 11.86
C GLY A 12 47.93 28.36 13.22
N LEU A 13 48.58 27.21 13.20
CA LEU A 13 49.70 26.76 14.04
C LEU A 13 49.47 26.19 15.46
N SER A 14 50.26 25.14 15.66
CA SER A 14 50.36 24.17 16.74
C SER A 14 51.47 24.51 17.75
N ARG A 15 51.44 23.89 18.95
CA ARG A 15 52.54 23.17 19.65
C ARG A 15 52.12 22.83 21.10
N ILE A 16 52.05 21.55 21.52
CA ILE A 16 53.08 20.65 22.10
C ILE A 16 53.29 20.76 23.64
N SER A 17 52.96 19.63 24.32
CA SER A 17 53.51 18.94 25.52
C SER A 17 53.58 19.56 26.93
N SER A 18 53.13 18.82 27.96
CA SER A 18 53.95 17.91 28.82
C SER A 18 53.15 17.40 30.06
N SER A 19 52.99 16.07 30.21
CA SER A 19 53.48 15.14 31.29
C SER A 19 53.05 15.45 32.74
N SER A 20 52.40 14.56 33.49
CA SER A 20 52.98 13.39 34.21
C SER A 20 51.84 12.70 35.04
N ARG A 21 51.62 11.37 34.92
CA ARG A 21 52.06 10.18 35.71
C ARG A 21 51.10 9.70 36.81
N GLU A 22 51.06 8.36 36.95
CA GLU A 22 50.40 7.47 37.93
C GLU A 22 48.91 7.18 37.62
N GLY A 23 48.44 5.96 37.34
CA GLY A 23 48.89 4.61 37.68
C GLY A 23 47.81 3.97 38.56
N VAL A 24 47.11 2.95 38.06
CA VAL A 24 46.55 1.76 38.76
C VAL A 24 45.52 1.07 37.86
N HIS A 25 45.70 -0.25 37.74
CA HIS A 25 44.87 -1.21 37.03
C HIS A 25 43.40 -1.22 37.49
N ASN A 26 42.46 -1.32 36.55
CA ASN A 26 41.26 -2.12 36.72
C ASN A 26 40.73 -2.61 35.37
N ALA A 27 40.32 -3.87 35.35
CA ALA A 27 39.82 -4.58 34.18
C ALA A 27 38.44 -4.05 33.77
N ASP A 28 38.33 -3.53 32.55
CA ASP A 28 37.06 -3.11 31.96
C ASP A 28 36.24 -4.32 31.50
N LEU A 29 35.15 -4.58 32.23
CA LEU A 29 34.00 -5.30 31.68
C LEU A 29 33.39 -4.44 30.57
N CYS A 30 33.68 -4.79 29.31
CA CYS A 30 32.97 -4.23 28.17
C CYS A 30 31.55 -4.84 28.09
N TYR A 31 30.58 -4.13 28.66
CA TYR A 31 29.16 -4.41 28.53
C TYR A 31 28.70 -4.09 27.10
N SER A 32 28.77 -5.05 26.19
CA SER A 32 28.13 -4.94 24.87
C SER A 32 26.60 -4.98 25.03
N LYS A 33 25.95 -3.82 24.85
CA LYS A 33 24.49 -3.74 24.71
C LYS A 33 24.09 -4.45 23.41
N ARG A 34 23.70 -5.73 23.49
CA ARG A 34 23.16 -6.47 22.34
C ARG A 34 21.88 -5.80 21.84
N LYS A 35 21.90 -5.35 20.58
CA LYS A 35 20.79 -4.69 19.87
C LYS A 35 19.77 -5.66 19.23
N TYR A 36 19.83 -6.97 19.51
CA TYR A 36 18.96 -7.97 18.88
C TYR A 36 18.60 -9.08 19.86
N ARG A 37 17.38 -9.62 19.77
CA ARG A 37 16.96 -10.79 20.54
C ARG A 37 17.20 -12.04 19.69
N LEU A 38 18.13 -12.89 20.13
CA LEU A 38 18.31 -14.22 19.56
C LEU A 38 17.12 -15.09 19.97
N THR A 39 16.38 -15.58 18.99
CA THR A 39 15.26 -16.50 19.23
C THR A 39 15.82 -17.92 19.33
N GLU A 40 16.11 -18.37 20.55
CA GLU A 40 16.39 -19.77 20.83
C GLU A 40 15.05 -20.51 20.92
N ILE A 41 14.92 -21.67 20.24
CA ILE A 41 13.73 -22.52 20.33
C ILE A 41 13.68 -23.09 21.76
N LYS A 42 12.98 -22.42 22.66
CA LYS A 42 12.72 -22.92 24.01
C LYS A 42 11.41 -23.70 24.05
N SER A 43 11.49 -24.98 24.38
CA SER A 43 10.38 -25.74 24.92
C SER A 43 9.99 -25.12 26.26
N VAL A 44 8.78 -24.56 26.35
CA VAL A 44 8.25 -24.05 27.62
C VAL A 44 7.05 -24.90 27.99
N ALA A 45 7.24 -25.70 29.04
CA ALA A 45 6.18 -26.42 29.72
C ALA A 45 5.15 -25.44 30.31
N SER A 46 3.89 -25.82 30.19
CA SER A 46 2.75 -25.07 30.69
C SER A 46 2.83 -24.82 32.20
N SER A 47 2.79 -23.56 32.62
CA SER A 47 2.29 -23.21 33.95
C SER A 47 1.32 -22.04 33.81
N THR A 48 0.08 -22.31 34.21
CA THR A 48 -1.07 -21.42 34.22
C THR A 48 -1.03 -20.52 35.45
N THR A 49 -0.84 -19.22 35.26
CA THR A 49 -1.26 -18.19 36.24
C THR A 49 -1.52 -16.86 35.51
N PRO A 50 -2.59 -16.11 35.86
CA PRO A 50 -3.02 -14.95 35.09
C PRO A 50 -2.27 -13.68 35.55
N PRO A 51 -1.92 -12.73 34.66
CA PRO A 51 -1.47 -11.42 35.10
C PRO A 51 -2.66 -10.46 35.19
N GLY A 52 -2.99 -10.09 36.42
CA GLY A 52 -3.78 -8.91 36.73
C GLY A 52 -2.94 -7.64 36.76
N GLY A 53 -3.62 -6.49 36.66
CA GLY A 53 -3.14 -5.22 37.21
C GLY A 53 -2.68 -4.17 36.20
N ASN A 54 -3.64 -3.49 35.58
CA ASN A 54 -3.44 -2.18 34.94
C ASN A 54 -2.76 -1.18 35.90
N ARG A 55 -1.68 -0.54 35.46
CA ARG A 55 -1.12 0.65 36.13
C ARG A 55 -1.47 1.89 35.31
N ILE A 56 -2.68 2.39 35.53
CA ILE A 56 -3.14 3.70 35.06
C ILE A 56 -2.40 4.76 35.88
N GLN A 57 -1.60 5.60 35.21
CA GLN A 57 -1.15 6.86 35.79
C GLN A 57 -2.36 7.79 35.95
N ARG A 58 -2.76 8.01 37.21
CA ARG A 58 -3.69 9.08 37.59
C ARG A 58 -3.09 10.42 37.19
N LYS A 59 -3.72 11.12 36.24
CA LYS A 59 -3.63 12.58 36.11
C LYS A 59 -4.96 13.15 36.62
N ASN A 60 -4.85 14.18 37.45
CA ASN A 60 -5.92 14.75 38.25
C ASN A 60 -7.15 15.12 37.42
N LYS A 61 -8.32 14.79 37.98
CA LYS A 61 -9.62 15.33 37.61
C LYS A 61 -9.70 16.75 38.12
N ASP A 62 -9.95 17.69 37.22
CA ASP A 62 -10.72 18.91 37.48
C ASP A 62 -11.75 19.07 36.35
N GLU A 63 -12.80 19.81 36.65
CA GLU A 63 -14.20 19.74 36.18
C GLU A 63 -14.52 20.05 34.70
N ASP A 64 -15.68 19.52 34.28
CA ASP A 64 -16.58 19.92 33.19
C ASP A 64 -16.04 20.26 31.79
N GLY A 65 -16.29 19.30 30.88
CA GLY A 65 -16.17 19.44 29.44
C GLY A 65 -15.69 18.13 28.85
N ALA A 66 -16.61 17.28 28.37
CA ALA A 66 -16.23 16.14 27.56
C ALA A 66 -15.58 16.66 26.26
N THR A 67 -14.26 16.87 26.28
CA THR A 67 -13.48 17.14 25.08
C THR A 67 -13.63 15.93 24.19
N VAL A 68 -14.49 16.04 23.17
CA VAL A 68 -14.58 15.06 22.08
C VAL A 68 -13.15 14.84 21.58
N ALA A 69 -12.63 13.62 21.75
CA ALA A 69 -11.30 13.28 21.30
C ALA A 69 -11.22 13.57 19.79
N LYS A 70 -10.34 14.48 19.39
CA LYS A 70 -10.17 14.84 17.98
C LYS A 70 -9.77 13.61 17.19
N SER A 71 -10.40 13.41 16.03
CA SER A 71 -10.09 12.31 15.10
C SER A 71 -8.57 12.21 14.87
N PRO A 72 -7.94 11.01 14.86
CA PRO A 72 -6.53 10.87 14.49
C PRO A 72 -6.18 11.50 13.12
N TYR A 73 -7.18 11.68 12.26
CA TYR A 73 -7.06 12.26 10.93
C TYR A 73 -7.33 13.78 10.88
N TRP A 74 -7.62 14.44 12.01
CA TRP A 74 -8.00 15.86 12.02
C TRP A 74 -6.92 16.81 11.48
N LYS A 75 -5.66 16.36 11.46
CA LYS A 75 -4.47 17.08 11.01
C LYS A 75 -3.76 16.37 9.86
N VAL A 76 -4.52 15.67 9.03
CA VAL A 76 -4.01 14.84 7.94
C VAL A 76 -3.10 15.61 6.97
N GLU A 77 -3.33 16.90 6.75
CA GLU A 77 -2.51 17.76 5.87
C GLU A 77 -1.06 17.88 6.38
N ALA A 78 -0.85 17.78 7.69
CA ALA A 78 0.46 17.83 8.33
C ALA A 78 1.08 16.44 8.53
N ALA A 79 0.39 15.36 8.12
CA ALA A 79 0.90 14.00 8.25
C ALA A 79 2.18 13.84 7.43
N ARG A 80 3.18 13.18 8.03
CA ARG A 80 4.45 12.84 7.40
C ARG A 80 4.56 11.34 7.25
N PRO A 81 5.36 10.84 6.29
CA PRO A 81 5.68 9.42 6.28
C PRO A 81 6.27 9.05 7.63
N ASP A 82 5.99 7.81 8.08
CA ASP A 82 6.67 7.28 9.26
C ASP A 82 8.18 7.47 9.13
N LEU A 83 8.85 7.78 10.24
CA LEU A 83 10.30 7.82 10.27
C LEU A 83 10.81 6.41 9.95
N LYS A 84 11.20 6.21 8.69
CA LYS A 84 11.82 4.98 8.19
C LYS A 84 13.33 5.11 8.38
N LYS A 85 13.96 4.01 8.75
CA LYS A 85 15.42 3.89 8.65
C LYS A 85 15.85 4.13 7.21
N SER A 86 16.99 4.77 7.00
CA SER A 86 17.54 5.07 5.68
C SER A 86 18.47 3.96 5.18
N LEU A 87 18.99 4.11 3.96
CA LEU A 87 20.08 3.28 3.48
C LEU A 87 21.35 3.41 4.35
N SER A 88 21.61 4.58 4.95
CA SER A 88 22.76 4.73 5.85
C SER A 88 22.56 3.93 7.15
N ASP A 89 21.35 3.93 7.70
CA ASP A 89 21.02 3.14 8.90
C ASP A 89 21.18 1.64 8.63
N PHE A 90 20.77 1.19 7.43
CA PHE A 90 21.04 -0.18 6.96
C PHE A 90 22.54 -0.49 6.98
N LEU A 91 23.36 0.36 6.35
CA LEU A 91 24.80 0.15 6.26
C LEU A 91 25.47 0.17 7.64
N ASP A 92 25.00 1.00 8.56
CA ASP A 92 25.55 1.05 9.91
C ASP A 92 25.20 -0.19 10.73
N GLU A 93 23.96 -0.66 10.67
CA GLU A 93 23.56 -1.90 11.36
C GLU A 93 24.18 -3.15 10.73
N ALA A 94 24.32 -3.17 9.40
CA ALA A 94 24.96 -4.28 8.70
C ALA A 94 26.43 -4.49 9.13
N ARG A 95 27.11 -3.46 9.66
CA ARG A 95 28.47 -3.61 10.23
C ARG A 95 28.51 -4.63 11.37
N ASP A 96 27.48 -4.63 12.22
CA ASP A 96 27.40 -5.53 13.38
C ASP A 96 27.19 -6.99 12.94
N PHE A 97 26.58 -7.22 11.77
CA PHE A 97 26.37 -8.53 11.17
C PHE A 97 27.54 -9.00 10.28
N ALA A 98 28.31 -8.08 9.70
CA ALA A 98 29.44 -8.42 8.83
C ALA A 98 30.59 -9.12 9.57
N GLY A 99 30.70 -8.93 10.89
CA GLY A 99 31.70 -9.56 11.75
C GLY A 99 31.30 -10.94 12.30
N ASP A 100 30.09 -11.39 12.02
CA ASP A 100 29.56 -12.66 12.53
C ASP A 100 30.07 -13.87 11.75
N ASP A 101 30.45 -14.92 12.47
CA ASP A 101 31.01 -16.17 11.95
C ASP A 101 30.19 -17.40 12.34
N GLY A 102 29.01 -17.20 12.94
CA GLY A 102 28.09 -18.29 13.31
C GLY A 102 27.45 -19.00 12.10
N PRO A 103 26.58 -19.99 12.36
CA PRO A 103 25.76 -20.60 11.32
C PRO A 103 24.58 -19.69 10.90
N PRO A 104 23.94 -19.97 9.74
CA PRO A 104 22.70 -19.31 9.34
C PRO A 104 21.62 -19.48 10.41
N ARG A 105 20.92 -18.39 10.75
CA ARG A 105 19.95 -18.38 11.84
C ARG A 105 18.89 -17.30 11.70
N TRP A 106 17.77 -17.49 12.38
CA TRP A 106 16.70 -16.50 12.47
C TRP A 106 16.97 -15.48 13.57
N PHE A 107 16.58 -14.23 13.32
CA PHE A 107 16.44 -13.20 14.34
C PHE A 107 15.15 -12.43 14.14
N SER A 108 14.62 -11.84 15.21
CA SER A 108 13.47 -10.94 15.13
C SER A 108 13.94 -9.49 15.31
N PRO A 109 13.51 -8.55 14.44
CA PRO A 109 13.82 -7.14 14.61
C PRO A 109 13.26 -6.58 15.92
N LEU A 110 14.02 -5.74 16.62
CA LEU A 110 13.55 -5.14 17.87
C LEU A 110 12.39 -4.16 17.66
N GLU A 111 12.35 -3.50 16.50
CA GLU A 111 11.29 -2.56 16.13
C GLU A 111 9.94 -3.25 15.91
N SER A 112 9.90 -4.58 15.85
CA SER A 112 8.70 -5.39 15.66
C SER A 112 8.08 -5.88 16.97
N ALA A 113 8.37 -5.21 18.10
CA ALA A 113 7.92 -5.64 19.44
C ALA A 113 6.41 -5.46 19.71
N ALA A 114 5.71 -4.65 18.91
CA ALA A 114 4.28 -4.39 19.06
C ALA A 114 3.49 -5.15 17.99
N GLN A 115 3.17 -6.41 18.26
CA GLN A 115 2.41 -7.28 17.35
C GLN A 115 0.92 -7.27 17.68
N ALA A 116 0.07 -7.25 16.66
CA ALA A 116 -1.35 -7.48 16.84
C ALA A 116 -1.62 -8.96 17.22
N PRO A 117 -2.70 -9.24 17.99
CA PRO A 117 -3.14 -10.61 18.23
C PRO A 117 -3.42 -11.35 16.92
N ASP A 118 -3.06 -12.63 16.87
CA ASP A 118 -3.25 -13.52 15.71
C ASP A 118 -2.53 -13.07 14.43
N SER A 119 -1.48 -12.25 14.56
CA SER A 119 -0.63 -11.87 13.43
C SER A 119 0.00 -13.11 12.76
N PRO A 120 -0.07 -13.20 11.42
CA PRO A 120 0.61 -14.26 10.67
C PRO A 120 2.13 -14.12 10.79
N LEU A 121 2.83 -15.24 10.60
CA LEU A 121 4.29 -15.27 10.61
C LEU A 121 4.81 -14.77 9.25
N LEU A 122 5.80 -13.90 9.25
CA LEU A 122 6.54 -13.44 8.10
C LEU A 122 8.00 -13.85 8.24
N LEU A 123 8.46 -14.71 7.33
CA LEU A 123 9.84 -15.13 7.17
C LEU A 123 10.49 -14.32 6.05
N PHE A 124 11.49 -13.51 6.38
CA PHE A 124 12.27 -12.79 5.39
C PHE A 124 13.52 -13.57 5.00
N LEU A 125 13.70 -13.80 3.69
CA LEU A 125 14.86 -14.45 3.10
C LEU A 125 15.71 -13.40 2.37
N PRO A 126 16.97 -13.16 2.81
CA PRO A 126 17.79 -12.06 2.30
C PRO A 126 18.28 -12.33 0.88
N GLY A 127 18.66 -11.24 0.22
CA GLY A 127 19.39 -11.27 -1.04
C GLY A 127 20.88 -11.59 -0.86
N ILE A 128 21.68 -11.07 -1.78
CA ILE A 128 23.11 -11.39 -1.90
C ILE A 128 23.93 -10.97 -0.67
N ASP A 129 23.50 -9.92 0.05
CA ASP A 129 24.13 -9.43 1.27
C ASP A 129 24.07 -10.43 2.42
N GLY A 130 23.00 -11.25 2.47
CA GLY A 130 22.79 -12.26 3.52
C GLY A 130 22.56 -11.70 4.93
N THR A 131 22.50 -10.38 5.13
CA THR A 131 22.41 -9.79 6.48
C THR A 131 21.07 -10.09 7.16
N GLY A 132 20.00 -10.23 6.38
CA GLY A 132 18.63 -10.31 6.88
C GLY A 132 18.02 -8.94 7.21
N LEU A 133 18.74 -7.84 6.95
CA LEU A 133 18.28 -6.48 7.22
C LEU A 133 17.61 -5.81 6.01
N GLY A 134 17.35 -6.54 4.91
CA GLY A 134 16.73 -5.98 3.70
C GLY A 134 15.36 -5.30 3.93
N LEU A 135 14.62 -5.71 4.98
CA LEU A 135 13.34 -5.10 5.38
C LEU A 135 13.47 -4.03 6.48
N ILE A 136 14.68 -3.55 6.79
CA ILE A 136 14.93 -2.64 7.92
C ILE A 136 14.07 -1.38 7.91
N ARG A 137 13.74 -0.86 6.72
CA ARG A 137 12.86 0.29 6.52
C ARG A 137 11.39 0.00 6.81
N HIS A 138 11.00 -1.27 6.79
CA HIS A 138 9.64 -1.75 6.90
C HIS A 138 9.34 -2.45 8.23
N HIS A 139 10.35 -2.84 9.02
CA HIS A 139 10.20 -3.63 10.24
C HIS A 139 9.17 -3.08 11.23
N LYS A 140 9.09 -1.74 11.40
CA LYS A 140 8.11 -1.11 12.27
C LYS A 140 6.68 -1.37 11.79
N LYS A 141 6.35 -0.97 10.57
CA LYS A 141 5.01 -1.13 9.98
C LYS A 141 4.62 -2.58 9.79
N LEU A 142 5.54 -3.41 9.30
CA LEU A 142 5.29 -4.84 9.17
C LEU A 142 5.08 -5.48 10.54
N GLY A 143 5.81 -5.05 11.56
CA GLY A 143 5.71 -5.61 12.92
C GLY A 143 4.37 -5.35 13.59
N GLU A 144 3.65 -4.31 13.16
CA GLU A 144 2.28 -4.03 13.62
C GLU A 144 1.27 -5.08 13.12
N ILE A 145 1.58 -5.80 12.04
CA ILE A 145 0.65 -6.75 11.40
C ILE A 145 1.22 -8.18 11.27
N PHE A 146 2.52 -8.39 11.38
CA PHE A 146 3.20 -9.68 11.25
C PHE A 146 4.10 -9.98 12.47
N ASP A 147 4.27 -11.27 12.76
CA ASP A 147 5.44 -11.76 13.52
C ASP A 147 6.62 -11.94 12.56
N ILE A 148 7.69 -11.15 12.70
CA ILE A 148 8.76 -11.08 11.69
C ILE A 148 10.02 -11.80 12.13
N TRP A 149 10.44 -12.78 11.35
CA TRP A 149 11.73 -13.45 11.52
C TRP A 149 12.55 -13.27 10.24
N CYS A 150 13.75 -12.73 10.38
CA CYS A 150 14.68 -12.50 9.29
C CYS A 150 15.79 -13.55 9.32
N LEU A 151 16.05 -14.19 8.18
CA LEU A 151 17.16 -15.11 8.05
C LEU A 151 18.46 -14.32 7.89
N HIS A 152 19.41 -14.54 8.79
CA HIS A 152 20.78 -14.09 8.64
C HIS A 152 21.65 -15.24 8.11
N ILE A 153 22.39 -14.99 7.04
CA ILE A 153 23.39 -15.88 6.44
C ILE A 153 24.74 -15.16 6.56
N PRO A 154 25.57 -15.52 7.56
CA PRO A 154 26.84 -14.85 7.83
C PRO A 154 27.77 -14.75 6.61
N VAL A 155 28.58 -13.71 6.55
CA VAL A 155 29.40 -13.38 5.36
C VAL A 155 30.33 -14.51 4.96
N LYS A 156 30.92 -15.20 5.94
CA LYS A 156 31.84 -16.32 5.73
C LYS A 156 31.13 -17.67 5.62
N ASP A 157 29.82 -17.72 5.81
CA ASP A 157 29.06 -18.96 5.67
C ASP A 157 29.10 -19.46 4.21
N ARG A 158 29.24 -20.78 4.08
CA ARG A 158 29.30 -21.49 2.79
C ARG A 158 28.24 -22.59 2.74
N THR A 159 27.13 -22.42 3.46
CA THR A 159 26.03 -23.38 3.44
C THR A 159 25.42 -23.44 2.04
N PRO A 160 25.36 -24.61 1.38
CA PRO A 160 24.77 -24.73 0.05
C PRO A 160 23.27 -24.44 0.03
N ALA A 161 22.72 -24.03 -1.12
CA ALA A 161 21.29 -23.72 -1.28
C ALA A 161 20.37 -24.82 -0.74
N LYS A 162 20.69 -26.09 -1.02
CA LYS A 162 19.91 -27.27 -0.57
C LYS A 162 19.77 -27.34 0.96
N ASP A 163 20.81 -26.96 1.70
CA ASP A 163 20.80 -27.03 3.16
C ASP A 163 20.16 -25.79 3.79
N LEU A 164 20.27 -24.62 3.15
CA LEU A 164 19.45 -23.44 3.49
C LEU A 164 17.95 -23.73 3.32
N VAL A 165 17.55 -24.37 2.21
CA VAL A 165 16.16 -24.79 1.97
C VAL A 165 15.67 -25.73 3.07
N LYS A 166 16.48 -26.71 3.51
CA LYS A 166 16.12 -27.58 4.63
C LYS A 166 15.95 -26.83 5.95
N LEU A 167 16.79 -25.83 6.22
CA LEU A 167 16.69 -25.00 7.43
C LEU A 167 15.36 -24.24 7.45
N ILE A 168 15.01 -23.61 6.32
CA ILE A 168 13.77 -22.86 6.18
C ILE A 168 12.57 -23.82 6.27
N GLU A 169 12.63 -24.97 5.59
CA GLU A 169 11.59 -26.00 5.63
C GLU A 169 11.32 -26.53 7.04
N ARG A 170 12.36 -26.78 7.85
CA ARG A 170 12.20 -27.19 9.26
C ARG A 170 11.42 -26.15 10.06
N THR A 171 11.71 -24.88 9.82
CA THR A 171 11.05 -23.75 10.50
C THR A 171 9.58 -23.69 10.13
N ILE A 172 9.27 -23.75 8.83
CA ILE A 172 7.90 -23.73 8.31
C ILE A 172 7.08 -24.91 8.83
N LYS A 173 7.64 -26.14 8.78
CA LYS A 173 6.94 -27.33 9.29
C LYS A 173 6.67 -27.22 10.79
N SER A 174 7.63 -26.72 11.57
CA SER A 174 7.45 -26.49 13.01
C SER A 174 6.32 -25.50 13.28
N GLU A 175 6.33 -24.35 12.62
CA GLU A 175 5.35 -23.29 12.83
C GLU A 175 3.95 -23.67 12.34
N ASN A 176 3.86 -24.37 11.21
CA ASN A 176 2.60 -24.92 10.72
C ASN A 176 2.04 -26.00 11.67
N ASN A 177 2.88 -26.87 12.24
CA ASN A 177 2.41 -27.85 13.22
C ASN A 177 1.86 -27.18 14.49
N ARG A 178 2.46 -26.06 14.90
CA ARG A 178 2.02 -25.30 16.07
C ARG A 178 0.75 -24.49 15.79
N PHE A 179 0.62 -23.94 14.58
CA PHE A 179 -0.48 -23.07 14.17
C PHE A 179 -1.00 -23.42 12.76
N PRO A 180 -1.70 -24.56 12.59
CA PRO A 180 -2.02 -25.13 11.26
C PRO A 180 -3.01 -24.32 10.42
N ASN A 181 -3.70 -23.34 11.02
CA ASN A 181 -4.66 -22.47 10.31
C ASN A 181 -4.11 -21.05 10.11
N ARG A 182 -2.87 -20.77 10.54
CA ARG A 182 -2.23 -19.47 10.41
C ARG A 182 -1.32 -19.49 9.17
N PRO A 183 -1.53 -18.63 8.17
CA PRO A 183 -0.68 -18.59 7.01
C PRO A 183 0.74 -18.15 7.37
N ILE A 184 1.72 -18.66 6.62
CA ILE A 184 3.12 -18.27 6.75
C ILE A 184 3.51 -17.52 5.49
N TYR A 185 3.86 -16.25 5.67
CA TYR A 185 4.38 -15.37 4.63
C TYR A 185 5.87 -15.59 4.47
N ILE A 186 6.34 -15.69 3.23
CA ILE A 186 7.76 -15.70 2.90
C ILE A 186 8.03 -14.52 1.98
N VAL A 187 8.81 -13.56 2.48
CA VAL A 187 9.30 -12.43 1.69
C VAL A 187 10.71 -12.77 1.22
N GLY A 188 10.88 -12.98 -0.08
CA GLY A 188 12.18 -13.23 -0.68
C GLY A 188 12.70 -11.98 -1.37
N ASP A 189 13.99 -11.70 -1.21
CA ASP A 189 14.71 -10.70 -1.99
C ASP A 189 15.77 -11.39 -2.86
N SER A 190 15.73 -11.20 -4.18
CA SER A 190 16.70 -11.75 -5.14
C SER A 190 16.92 -13.28 -4.94
N ILE A 191 18.10 -13.71 -4.47
CA ILE A 191 18.41 -15.12 -4.13
C ILE A 191 17.36 -15.70 -3.16
N GLY A 192 16.94 -14.90 -2.17
CA GLY A 192 15.91 -15.28 -1.21
C GLY A 192 14.58 -15.63 -1.88
N SER A 193 14.24 -15.00 -3.00
CA SER A 193 13.06 -15.35 -3.78
C SER A 193 13.17 -16.73 -4.42
N CYS A 194 14.33 -17.10 -4.95
CA CYS A 194 14.57 -18.44 -5.49
C CYS A 194 14.45 -19.51 -4.39
N LEU A 195 15.02 -19.25 -3.21
CA LEU A 195 14.91 -20.15 -2.06
C LEU A 195 13.46 -20.28 -1.59
N ALA A 196 12.70 -19.19 -1.57
CA ALA A 196 11.28 -19.19 -1.23
C ALA A 196 10.47 -20.10 -2.16
N LEU A 197 10.71 -20.02 -3.47
CA LEU A 197 10.06 -20.86 -4.47
C LEU A 197 10.36 -22.35 -4.27
N ASP A 198 11.63 -22.72 -4.07
CA ASP A 198 12.02 -24.12 -3.84
C ASP A 198 11.40 -24.68 -2.53
N VAL A 199 11.43 -23.89 -1.46
CA VAL A 199 10.78 -24.25 -0.19
C VAL A 199 9.28 -24.45 -0.35
N ALA A 200 8.60 -23.56 -1.08
CA ALA A 200 7.17 -23.65 -1.33
C ALA A 200 6.80 -24.86 -2.20
N ALA A 201 7.61 -25.16 -3.22
CA ALA A 201 7.43 -26.32 -4.08
C ALA A 201 7.51 -27.65 -3.31
N ARG A 202 8.36 -27.72 -2.28
CA ARG A 202 8.51 -28.91 -1.42
C ARG A 202 7.42 -29.05 -0.35
N ASN A 203 6.67 -27.98 -0.10
CA ASN A 203 5.65 -27.91 0.95
C ASN A 203 4.28 -27.48 0.41
N PRO A 204 3.75 -28.13 -0.64
CA PRO A 204 2.55 -27.66 -1.34
C PRO A 204 1.26 -27.74 -0.50
N ASN A 205 1.29 -28.47 0.62
CA ASN A 205 0.14 -28.66 1.51
C ASN A 205 0.12 -27.67 2.69
N ILE A 206 1.18 -26.87 2.86
CA ILE A 206 1.25 -25.84 3.91
C ILE A 206 0.72 -24.53 3.30
N ASP A 207 -0.05 -23.78 4.09
CA ASP A 207 -0.61 -22.49 3.68
C ASP A 207 0.47 -21.40 3.65
N LEU A 208 1.23 -21.37 2.54
CA LEU A 208 2.28 -20.41 2.28
C LEU A 208 1.78 -19.27 1.39
N VAL A 209 2.28 -18.07 1.68
CA VAL A 209 2.07 -16.85 0.87
C VAL A 209 3.43 -16.27 0.50
N LEU A 210 3.68 -16.05 -0.79
CA LEU A 210 4.98 -15.59 -1.27
C LEU A 210 4.92 -14.12 -1.70
N ILE A 211 5.90 -13.32 -1.25
CA ILE A 211 6.17 -11.98 -1.77
C ILE A 211 7.61 -12.00 -2.28
N LEU A 212 7.79 -11.94 -3.59
CA LEU A 212 9.08 -12.12 -4.25
C LEU A 212 9.53 -10.79 -4.85
N ALA A 213 10.54 -10.15 -4.26
CA ALA A 213 11.17 -8.98 -4.85
C ALA A 213 12.28 -9.42 -5.80
N ASN A 214 12.22 -8.88 -7.03
CA ASN A 214 13.19 -9.10 -8.10
C ASN A 214 13.69 -10.55 -8.15
N PRO A 215 12.79 -11.56 -8.28
CA PRO A 215 13.19 -12.95 -8.29
C PRO A 215 14.13 -13.20 -9.45
N ALA A 216 15.32 -13.73 -9.16
CA ALA A 216 16.24 -14.11 -10.22
C ALA A 216 15.71 -15.35 -10.94
N THR A 217 15.52 -15.24 -12.25
CA THR A 217 14.99 -16.34 -13.08
C THR A 217 16.06 -17.01 -13.92
N HIS A 218 17.13 -16.27 -14.20
CA HIS A 218 18.28 -16.67 -15.00
C HIS A 218 19.49 -15.85 -14.55
N VAL A 219 20.70 -16.36 -14.82
CA VAL A 219 21.93 -15.57 -14.72
C VAL A 219 22.38 -15.29 -16.14
N ASN A 220 22.44 -14.02 -16.53
CA ASN A 220 22.94 -13.67 -17.86
C ASN A 220 24.42 -14.10 -17.98
N ASN A 221 24.71 -15.02 -18.89
CA ASN A 221 26.06 -15.52 -19.15
C ASN A 221 27.01 -14.39 -19.60
N PHE A 222 26.47 -13.34 -20.22
CA PHE A 222 27.23 -12.18 -20.70
C PHE A 222 27.79 -11.32 -19.57
N LEU A 223 27.18 -11.32 -18.38
CA LEU A 223 27.65 -10.55 -17.21
C LEU A 223 28.40 -11.41 -16.19
N SER A 224 28.03 -12.69 -16.05
CA SER A 224 28.63 -13.58 -15.04
C SER A 224 30.01 -14.11 -15.44
N GLN A 225 30.27 -14.39 -16.72
CA GLN A 225 31.57 -14.87 -17.20
C GLN A 225 32.67 -13.82 -17.08
N PRO A 226 32.47 -12.54 -17.48
CA PRO A 226 33.45 -11.48 -17.25
C PRO A 226 33.65 -11.18 -15.77
N LEU A 227 32.59 -11.12 -14.95
CA LEU A 227 32.73 -10.87 -13.50
C LEU A 227 33.52 -11.99 -12.80
N SER A 228 33.18 -13.25 -13.06
CA SER A 228 33.91 -14.38 -12.50
C SER A 228 35.35 -14.44 -13.00
N GLY A 229 35.60 -14.18 -14.29
CA GLY A 229 36.94 -14.09 -14.86
C GLY A 229 37.78 -12.98 -14.23
N MET A 230 37.24 -11.77 -14.12
CA MET A 230 37.91 -10.63 -13.47
C MET A 230 38.19 -10.90 -11.99
N LEU A 231 37.21 -11.41 -11.24
CA LEU A 231 37.38 -11.75 -9.83
C LEU A 231 38.45 -12.82 -9.64
N ASN A 232 38.49 -13.85 -10.48
CA ASN A 232 39.47 -14.94 -10.39
C ASN A 232 40.92 -14.51 -10.71
N ILE A 233 41.12 -13.42 -11.46
CA ILE A 233 42.45 -12.90 -11.85
C ILE A 233 43.03 -11.93 -10.79
N LEU A 234 42.21 -11.41 -9.88
CA LEU A 234 42.63 -10.42 -8.87
C LEU A 234 43.33 -11.09 -7.67
N PRO A 235 44.45 -10.54 -7.16
CA PRO A 235 45.20 -11.13 -6.04
C PRO A 235 44.42 -11.05 -4.71
N ASP A 236 44.58 -12.09 -3.87
CA ASP A 236 43.90 -12.24 -2.59
C ASP A 236 44.57 -11.37 -1.52
N GLY A 237 44.15 -10.11 -1.43
CA GLY A 237 44.48 -9.26 -0.29
C GLY A 237 44.81 -7.83 -0.63
N VAL A 238 43.82 -7.04 -1.09
CA VAL A 238 43.88 -5.60 -0.89
C VAL A 238 42.46 -5.00 -0.75
N PRO A 239 42.20 -4.15 0.27
CA PRO A 239 41.03 -3.28 0.32
C PRO A 239 40.90 -2.31 -0.88
N THR A 240 41.93 -2.21 -1.73
CA THR A 240 41.96 -1.33 -2.92
C THR A 240 41.09 -1.81 -4.07
N LEU A 241 40.48 -3.00 -4.03
CA LEU A 241 39.69 -3.51 -5.15
C LEU A 241 38.55 -2.56 -5.55
N LEU A 242 37.89 -1.92 -4.58
CA LEU A 242 36.86 -0.92 -4.83
C LEU A 242 37.45 0.47 -5.19
N GLU A 243 38.68 0.76 -4.79
CA GLU A 243 39.39 2.02 -5.12
C GLU A 243 40.07 1.98 -6.50
N GLU A 244 40.44 0.79 -6.98
CA GLU A 244 41.10 0.54 -8.28
C GLU A 244 40.10 0.19 -9.40
N ILE A 245 39.00 -0.54 -9.11
CA ILE A 245 37.93 -0.77 -10.09
C ILE A 245 37.16 0.54 -10.38
N PHE A 246 37.09 1.46 -9.42
CA PHE A 246 36.33 2.73 -9.52
C PHE A 246 37.19 3.99 -9.42
N GLY A 247 38.53 3.84 -9.41
CA GLY A 247 39.54 4.91 -9.51
C GLY A 247 39.33 6.13 -8.61
N PHE A 248 39.51 6.01 -7.30
CA PHE A 248 39.61 7.21 -6.44
C PHE A 248 41.07 7.66 -6.27
N LYS A 249 41.53 8.59 -7.11
CA LYS A 249 42.50 9.61 -6.69
C LYS A 249 41.81 10.96 -6.75
N GLN A 250 41.99 11.74 -5.69
CA GLN A 250 41.45 13.08 -5.58
C GLN A 250 42.02 13.96 -6.72
N GLY A 251 41.17 14.30 -7.69
CA GLY A 251 41.53 15.10 -8.86
C GLY A 251 41.27 14.35 -10.18
N ASP A 252 40.29 14.84 -10.93
CA ASP A 252 39.68 14.33 -12.17
C ASP A 252 40.64 13.76 -13.25
N PRO A 253 40.41 12.51 -13.71
CA PRO A 253 40.33 12.20 -15.15
C PRO A 253 39.30 11.09 -15.46
N LEU A 254 38.33 10.86 -14.58
CA LEU A 254 37.35 9.76 -14.69
C LEU A 254 36.04 10.19 -15.36
N THR A 255 35.71 11.48 -15.33
CA THR A 255 34.55 12.02 -16.05
C THR A 255 34.74 11.81 -17.56
N ALA A 256 35.95 12.03 -18.06
CA ALA A 256 36.31 11.83 -19.46
C ALA A 256 36.40 10.34 -19.86
N MET A 257 36.78 9.44 -18.94
CA MET A 257 36.84 8.00 -19.22
C MET A 257 35.46 7.33 -19.14
N LEU A 258 34.60 7.80 -18.22
CA LEU A 258 33.19 7.42 -18.17
C LEU A 258 32.43 7.95 -19.40
N ASP A 259 32.72 9.17 -19.86
CA ASP A 259 32.21 9.73 -21.11
C ASP A 259 32.77 8.99 -22.35
N ALA A 260 34.02 8.52 -22.32
CA ALA A 260 34.60 7.73 -23.41
C ALA A 260 34.02 6.31 -23.48
N LEU A 261 33.82 5.64 -22.33
CA LEU A 261 33.16 4.33 -22.28
C LEU A 261 31.68 4.43 -22.66
N THR A 262 30.98 5.48 -22.24
CA THR A 262 29.59 5.71 -22.67
C THR A 262 29.50 6.06 -24.15
N ASN A 263 30.47 6.78 -24.73
CA ASN A 263 30.46 7.12 -26.15
C ASN A 263 30.92 5.97 -27.07
N GLU A 264 31.91 5.15 -26.71
CA GLU A 264 32.29 3.98 -27.52
C GLU A 264 31.20 2.89 -27.48
N ILE A 265 30.43 2.79 -26.39
CA ILE A 265 29.28 1.88 -26.31
C ILE A 265 28.03 2.48 -26.98
N ALA A 266 27.92 3.82 -27.09
CA ALA A 266 26.82 4.48 -27.79
C ALA A 266 26.88 4.37 -29.33
N VAL A 267 28.05 4.11 -29.92
CA VAL A 267 28.22 4.08 -31.39
C VAL A 267 27.75 2.76 -32.02
N HIS A 268 27.62 1.68 -31.24
CA HIS A 268 27.04 0.42 -31.71
C HIS A 268 25.76 0.04 -30.94
N GLN A 269 24.65 0.52 -31.51
CA GLN A 269 23.26 0.18 -31.22
C GLN A 269 22.57 0.86 -30.02
N ILE A 270 21.36 1.30 -30.33
CA ILE A 270 20.38 2.03 -29.54
C ILE A 270 20.11 1.35 -28.19
N GLY A 271 20.34 2.11 -27.11
CA GLY A 271 19.57 2.03 -25.87
C GLY A 271 19.85 0.87 -24.92
N GLY A 272 20.82 1.05 -24.01
CA GLY A 272 20.83 0.33 -22.72
C GLY A 272 22.22 -0.08 -22.25
N VAL A 273 22.72 0.53 -21.16
CA VAL A 273 23.95 0.06 -20.50
C VAL A 273 23.91 0.33 -18.98
N GLY A 274 23.49 -0.65 -18.19
CA GLY A 274 24.30 -1.30 -17.14
C GLY A 274 24.93 -0.52 -15.97
N GLY A 275 24.71 0.79 -15.80
CA GLY A 275 25.42 1.61 -14.79
C GLY A 275 24.71 1.83 -13.44
N GLY A 276 23.46 1.40 -13.27
CA GLY A 276 22.60 1.81 -12.14
C GLY A 276 23.00 1.24 -10.78
N MET A 277 23.28 -0.07 -10.70
CA MET A 277 23.56 -0.77 -9.43
C MET A 277 24.73 -0.15 -8.66
N LEU A 278 25.81 0.18 -9.39
CA LEU A 278 27.02 0.72 -8.82
C LEU A 278 26.82 2.19 -8.45
N ARG A 279 26.10 2.96 -9.27
CA ARG A 279 25.83 4.37 -9.00
C ARG A 279 25.05 4.60 -7.70
N ASP A 280 24.03 3.78 -7.40
CA ASP A 280 23.24 3.91 -6.17
C ASP A 280 24.00 3.42 -4.93
N LEU A 281 24.84 2.38 -5.06
CA LEU A 281 25.72 1.87 -4.01
C LEU A 281 26.90 2.84 -3.73
N PHE A 282 27.42 3.54 -4.76
CA PHE A 282 28.55 4.48 -4.68
C PHE A 282 28.15 5.93 -4.44
N ALA A 283 26.89 6.31 -4.62
CA ALA A 283 26.38 7.63 -4.23
C ALA A 283 26.57 7.90 -2.73
N VAL A 284 26.73 6.85 -1.91
CA VAL A 284 27.09 6.93 -0.49
C VAL A 284 28.60 6.67 -0.31
N SER A 285 29.43 7.59 -0.80
CA SER A 285 30.90 7.47 -0.78
C SER A 285 31.52 7.24 0.61
N CYS A 286 30.80 7.51 1.70
CA CYS A 286 31.28 7.36 3.08
C CYS A 286 31.22 5.93 3.66
N ASN A 287 30.65 4.94 2.96
CA ASN A 287 30.37 3.60 3.53
C ASN A 287 31.04 2.42 2.81
N LEU A 288 32.02 2.69 1.95
CA LEU A 288 32.83 1.67 1.27
C LEU A 288 33.43 0.59 2.21
N PRO A 289 33.86 0.92 3.46
CA PRO A 289 34.40 -0.07 4.39
C PRO A 289 33.38 -1.11 4.90
N THR A 290 32.09 -0.79 4.89
CA THR A 290 31.04 -1.75 5.25
C THR A 290 30.77 -2.69 4.09
N LEU A 291 30.61 -2.13 2.89
CA LEU A 291 30.33 -2.91 1.68
C LEU A 291 31.45 -3.91 1.38
N SER A 292 32.72 -3.52 1.57
CA SER A 292 33.86 -4.41 1.41
C SER A 292 33.89 -5.56 2.43
N LYS A 293 33.30 -5.35 3.62
CA LYS A 293 33.15 -6.41 4.64
C LYS A 293 31.98 -7.34 4.37
N ILE A 294 30.90 -6.86 3.75
CA ILE A 294 29.74 -7.69 3.38
C ILE A 294 30.05 -8.51 2.11
N PHE A 295 30.79 -7.92 1.18
CA PHE A 295 31.14 -8.55 -0.10
C PHE A 295 32.66 -8.75 -0.31
N PRO A 296 33.36 -9.52 0.55
CA PRO A 296 34.69 -10.01 0.21
C PRO A 296 34.64 -10.80 -1.11
N LYS A 297 35.72 -10.76 -1.90
CA LYS A 297 35.83 -11.45 -3.20
C LYS A 297 35.33 -12.90 -3.15
N ASP A 298 35.86 -13.72 -2.23
CA ASP A 298 35.48 -15.13 -2.11
C ASP A 298 34.02 -15.32 -1.75
N THR A 299 33.47 -14.40 -0.95
CA THR A 299 32.05 -14.42 -0.59
C THR A 299 31.19 -14.05 -1.79
N LEU A 300 31.57 -13.05 -2.58
CA LEU A 300 30.83 -12.66 -3.77
C LEU A 300 30.80 -13.81 -4.79
N LEU A 301 31.95 -14.44 -5.05
CA LEU A 301 32.05 -15.63 -5.90
C LEU A 301 31.14 -16.76 -5.39
N TRP A 302 31.20 -17.06 -4.09
CA TRP A 302 30.34 -18.06 -3.48
C TRP A 302 28.85 -17.73 -3.63
N LYS A 303 28.45 -16.47 -3.40
CA LYS A 303 27.05 -16.04 -3.50
C LYS A 303 26.52 -16.11 -4.94
N LEU A 304 27.38 -15.90 -5.94
CA LEU A 304 27.02 -16.11 -7.35
C LEU A 304 26.78 -17.58 -7.67
N GLU A 305 27.59 -18.50 -7.13
CA GLU A 305 27.35 -19.94 -7.27
C GLU A 305 26.09 -20.38 -6.50
N LEU A 306 25.85 -19.81 -5.32
CA LEU A 306 24.62 -20.00 -4.56
C LEU A 306 23.39 -19.56 -5.38
N LEU A 307 23.46 -18.38 -6.02
CA LEU A 307 22.41 -17.86 -6.89
C LEU A 307 22.14 -18.81 -8.06
N LYS A 308 23.17 -19.25 -8.78
CA LYS A 308 23.02 -20.22 -9.89
C LYS A 308 22.34 -21.51 -9.43
N SER A 309 22.76 -22.06 -8.29
CA SER A 309 22.17 -23.27 -7.72
C SER A 309 20.70 -23.06 -7.30
N ALA A 310 20.39 -21.91 -6.68
CA ALA A 310 19.03 -21.57 -6.25
C ALA A 310 18.09 -21.36 -7.45
N ILE A 311 18.54 -20.67 -8.51
CA ILE A 311 17.78 -20.49 -9.74
C ILE A 311 17.47 -21.84 -10.39
N ALA A 312 18.49 -22.70 -10.54
CA ALA A 312 18.31 -24.02 -11.15
C ALA A 312 17.26 -24.86 -10.40
N SER A 313 17.31 -24.84 -9.06
CA SER A 313 16.35 -25.56 -8.21
C SER A 313 14.95 -24.95 -8.26
N ALA A 314 14.83 -23.62 -8.24
CA ALA A 314 13.54 -22.94 -8.34
C ALA A 314 12.86 -23.24 -9.68
N ASN A 315 13.60 -23.11 -10.79
CA ASN A 315 13.09 -23.39 -12.14
C ASN A 315 12.66 -24.85 -12.32
N SER A 316 13.37 -25.82 -11.75
CA SER A 316 13.00 -27.24 -11.88
C SER A 316 11.73 -27.61 -11.11
N HIS A 317 11.39 -26.88 -10.06
CA HIS A 317 10.30 -27.23 -9.14
C HIS A 317 9.12 -26.25 -9.15
N ILE A 318 9.16 -25.19 -9.95
CA ILE A 318 8.14 -24.11 -9.95
C ILE A 318 6.71 -24.63 -10.16
N TYR A 319 6.52 -25.68 -10.98
CA TYR A 319 5.20 -26.29 -11.24
C TYR A 319 4.55 -26.95 -10.02
N ALA A 320 5.34 -27.29 -9.00
CA ALA A 320 4.85 -27.87 -7.75
C ALA A 320 4.42 -26.79 -6.73
N VAL A 321 4.75 -25.52 -6.96
CA VAL A 321 4.34 -24.42 -6.08
C VAL A 321 2.81 -24.30 -6.10
N ARG A 322 2.20 -24.30 -4.90
CA ARG A 322 0.77 -24.08 -4.69
C ARG A 322 0.45 -22.78 -3.96
N ALA A 323 1.48 -22.08 -3.50
CA ALA A 323 1.37 -20.84 -2.75
C ALA A 323 0.84 -19.69 -3.62
N GLU A 324 -0.02 -18.86 -3.02
CA GLU A 324 -0.40 -17.56 -3.58
C GLU A 324 0.84 -16.66 -3.62
N THR A 325 1.10 -16.02 -4.76
CA THR A 325 2.39 -15.32 -5.00
C THR A 325 2.18 -13.90 -5.51
N MET A 326 2.87 -12.94 -4.90
CA MET A 326 3.02 -11.58 -5.40
C MET A 326 4.48 -11.34 -5.79
N ILE A 327 4.72 -11.04 -7.06
CA ILE A 327 6.03 -10.67 -7.60
C ILE A 327 6.10 -9.14 -7.65
N LEU A 328 7.09 -8.56 -6.97
CA LEU A 328 7.43 -7.15 -7.03
C LEU A 328 8.63 -6.98 -7.96
N LEU A 329 8.42 -6.30 -9.08
CA LEU A 329 9.45 -6.02 -10.07
C LEU A 329 9.86 -4.56 -10.01
N SER A 330 11.16 -4.33 -9.91
CA SER A 330 11.76 -3.03 -10.11
C SER A 330 11.82 -2.69 -11.60
N GLY A 331 11.36 -1.48 -11.97
CA GLY A 331 11.37 -1.03 -13.37
C GLY A 331 12.76 -0.73 -13.93
N ARG A 332 13.77 -0.53 -13.07
CA ARG A 332 15.16 -0.25 -13.47
C ARG A 332 16.13 -1.40 -13.18
N ASP A 333 15.63 -2.56 -12.75
CA ASP A 333 16.45 -3.78 -12.64
C ASP A 333 16.75 -4.31 -14.06
N GLN A 334 18.02 -4.18 -14.48
CA GLN A 334 18.53 -4.73 -15.73
C GLN A 334 19.45 -5.94 -15.52
N TRP A 335 19.61 -6.41 -14.27
CA TRP A 335 20.61 -7.41 -13.92
C TRP A 335 20.03 -8.82 -13.80
N LEU A 336 18.86 -8.95 -13.20
CA LEU A 336 18.22 -10.25 -12.93
C LEU A 336 16.88 -10.40 -13.64
N LEU A 337 16.33 -9.30 -14.15
CA LEU A 337 15.00 -9.25 -14.74
C LEU A 337 15.04 -9.70 -16.22
N ASN A 338 14.35 -10.80 -16.51
CA ASN A 338 13.98 -11.18 -17.87
C ASN A 338 12.45 -11.24 -17.92
N GLU A 339 11.86 -10.40 -18.76
CA GLU A 339 10.40 -10.25 -18.82
C GLU A 339 9.70 -11.54 -19.27
N GLU A 340 10.28 -12.29 -20.21
CA GLU A 340 9.71 -13.56 -20.69
C GLU A 340 9.67 -14.60 -19.57
N ASP A 341 10.69 -14.66 -18.73
CA ASP A 341 10.76 -15.54 -17.58
C ASP A 341 9.75 -15.15 -16.50
N ILE A 342 9.58 -13.85 -16.24
CA ILE A 342 8.58 -13.37 -15.28
C ILE A 342 7.16 -13.64 -15.80
N ASP A 343 6.92 -13.47 -17.09
CA ASP A 343 5.66 -13.85 -17.73
C ASP A 343 5.43 -15.37 -17.67
N ARG A 344 6.49 -16.18 -17.83
CA ARG A 344 6.40 -17.62 -17.60
C ARG A 344 6.04 -17.92 -16.14
N TYR A 345 6.67 -17.26 -15.18
CA TYR A 345 6.40 -17.45 -13.76
C TYR A 345 4.95 -17.07 -13.42
N SER A 346 4.48 -15.92 -13.91
CA SER A 346 3.12 -15.43 -13.64
C SER A 346 2.05 -16.36 -14.19
N ARG A 347 2.29 -16.98 -15.35
CA ARG A 347 1.40 -17.99 -15.96
C ARG A 347 1.48 -19.36 -15.27
N THR A 348 2.61 -19.69 -14.64
CA THR A 348 2.84 -21.00 -14.01
C THR A 348 2.37 -21.04 -12.56
N LEU A 349 2.59 -19.96 -11.81
CA LEU A 349 2.28 -19.88 -10.39
C LEU A 349 0.78 -19.61 -10.17
N PRO A 350 0.11 -20.34 -9.25
CA PRO A 350 -1.31 -20.15 -9.02
C PRO A 350 -1.58 -18.79 -8.36
N LYS A 351 -2.58 -18.07 -8.88
CA LYS A 351 -3.00 -16.74 -8.38
C LYS A 351 -1.82 -15.76 -8.26
N CYS A 352 -0.91 -15.80 -9.24
CA CYS A 352 0.23 -14.91 -9.25
C CYS A 352 -0.20 -13.48 -9.59
N LEU A 353 0.23 -12.52 -8.77
CA LEU A 353 0.08 -11.10 -9.00
C LEU A 353 1.46 -10.50 -9.30
N VAL A 354 1.59 -9.75 -10.39
CA VAL A 354 2.83 -9.03 -10.72
C VAL A 354 2.62 -7.53 -10.53
N ARG A 355 3.44 -6.90 -9.69
CA ARG A 355 3.44 -5.44 -9.50
C ARG A 355 4.75 -4.85 -10.01
N ARG A 356 4.64 -3.96 -10.99
CA ARG A 356 5.77 -3.28 -11.61
C ARG A 356 5.93 -1.88 -11.00
N LEU A 357 7.05 -1.67 -10.32
CA LEU A 357 7.42 -0.43 -9.65
C LEU A 357 8.39 0.33 -10.57
N LYS A 358 7.81 1.04 -11.56
CA LYS A 358 8.51 1.56 -12.75
C LYS A 358 9.70 2.47 -12.44
N ASP A 359 9.58 3.27 -11.38
CA ASP A 359 10.58 4.29 -11.02
C ASP A 359 11.65 3.80 -10.04
N ASN A 360 11.55 2.56 -9.58
CA ASN A 360 12.41 1.99 -8.57
C ASN A 360 13.61 1.23 -9.17
N GLY A 361 14.66 1.08 -8.36
CA GLY A 361 15.92 0.38 -8.65
C GLY A 361 16.04 -0.98 -7.97
N GLN A 362 17.25 -1.55 -7.94
CA GLN A 362 17.48 -2.95 -7.58
C GLN A 362 17.10 -3.29 -6.13
N PHE A 363 17.36 -2.38 -5.20
CA PHE A 363 17.20 -2.58 -3.76
C PHE A 363 15.82 -2.10 -3.31
N LEU A 364 14.78 -2.75 -3.84
CA LEU A 364 13.41 -2.29 -3.76
C LEU A 364 12.96 -1.93 -2.33
N PHE A 365 13.29 -2.78 -1.34
CA PHE A 365 12.89 -2.57 0.05
C PHE A 365 13.71 -1.50 0.80
N LEU A 366 14.77 -0.97 0.19
CA LEU A 366 15.61 0.09 0.76
C LEU A 366 15.31 1.47 0.19
N GLU A 367 14.46 1.57 -0.83
CA GLU A 367 14.15 2.82 -1.53
C GLU A 367 13.05 3.64 -0.83
N ASP A 368 13.17 4.97 -0.86
CA ASP A 368 12.26 5.88 -0.17
C ASP A 368 10.81 5.81 -0.69
N GLY A 369 10.63 5.49 -1.97
CA GLY A 369 9.32 5.43 -2.64
C GLY A 369 8.53 4.14 -2.39
N VAL A 370 9.11 3.14 -1.73
CA VAL A 370 8.46 1.84 -1.53
C VAL A 370 7.88 1.72 -0.12
N ASP A 371 6.62 1.31 -0.04
CA ASP A 371 5.97 0.93 1.21
C ASP A 371 5.29 -0.43 1.08
N LEU A 372 5.96 -1.47 1.56
CA LEU A 372 5.49 -2.84 1.43
C LEU A 372 4.13 -3.06 2.09
N VAL A 373 3.85 -2.41 3.23
CA VAL A 373 2.55 -2.55 3.90
C VAL A 373 1.45 -1.89 3.07
N THR A 374 1.70 -0.71 2.51
CA THR A 374 0.74 -0.05 1.62
C THR A 374 0.50 -0.88 0.34
N ILE A 375 1.54 -1.47 -0.25
CA ILE A 375 1.39 -2.39 -1.39
C ILE A 375 0.51 -3.59 -1.00
N ILE A 376 0.82 -4.25 0.12
CA ILE A 376 0.04 -5.41 0.63
C ILE A 376 -1.44 -5.04 0.86
N LYS A 377 -1.73 -3.84 1.40
CA LYS A 377 -3.11 -3.33 1.56
C LYS A 377 -3.77 -3.10 0.21
N GLY A 378 -3.08 -2.39 -0.68
CA GLY A 378 -3.55 -2.05 -2.03
C GLY A 378 -3.85 -3.28 -2.87
N THR A 379 -3.12 -4.38 -2.68
CA THR A 379 -3.34 -5.62 -3.42
C THR A 379 -4.33 -6.58 -2.76
N CYS A 380 -4.85 -6.25 -1.56
CA CYS A 380 -5.66 -7.15 -0.73
C CYS A 380 -4.95 -8.48 -0.40
N PHE A 381 -3.62 -8.47 -0.26
CA PHE A 381 -2.80 -9.68 -0.12
C PHE A 381 -2.57 -10.10 1.34
N TYR A 382 -2.91 -9.23 2.30
CA TYR A 382 -2.87 -9.57 3.72
C TYR A 382 -4.07 -10.44 4.10
N ARG A 383 -3.84 -11.62 4.68
CA ARG A 383 -4.86 -12.52 5.20
C ARG A 383 -4.38 -13.23 6.45
N ARG A 384 -5.29 -13.43 7.40
CA ARG A 384 -5.00 -14.16 8.65
C ARG A 384 -5.48 -15.61 8.63
N GLY A 385 -6.36 -15.94 7.69
CA GLY A 385 -6.84 -17.30 7.43
C GLY A 385 -6.49 -17.78 6.03
N LYS A 386 -7.13 -18.88 5.60
CA LYS A 386 -6.90 -19.55 4.31
C LYS A 386 -7.20 -18.70 3.07
N SER A 387 -8.01 -17.66 3.22
CA SER A 387 -8.39 -16.73 2.16
C SER A 387 -8.56 -15.34 2.73
N HIS A 388 -8.33 -14.31 1.92
CA HIS A 388 -8.55 -12.92 2.30
C HIS A 388 -10.04 -12.66 2.64
N ASP A 389 -10.30 -12.12 3.83
CA ASP A 389 -11.62 -11.59 4.21
C ASP A 389 -11.56 -10.06 4.25
N HIS A 390 -12.29 -9.40 3.34
CA HIS A 390 -12.27 -7.94 3.18
C HIS A 390 -12.73 -7.14 4.41
N LEU A 391 -13.30 -7.77 5.42
CA LEU A 391 -13.68 -7.10 6.67
C LEU A 391 -12.67 -7.42 7.77
N LYS A 392 -12.41 -8.70 8.01
CA LYS A 392 -11.53 -9.12 9.09
C LYS A 392 -10.07 -8.76 8.79
N ASP A 393 -9.61 -8.94 7.56
CA ASP A 393 -8.21 -8.69 7.21
C ASP A 393 -7.96 -7.24 6.75
N TYR A 394 -8.97 -6.38 6.85
CA TYR A 394 -8.82 -4.97 6.54
C TYR A 394 -7.97 -4.25 7.58
N ILE A 395 -7.01 -3.44 7.11
CA ILE A 395 -6.17 -2.59 7.93
C ILE A 395 -6.49 -1.13 7.58
N MET A 396 -6.82 -0.33 8.60
CA MET A 396 -7.11 1.09 8.44
C MET A 396 -5.96 1.85 7.75
N PRO A 397 -6.25 2.89 6.95
CA PRO A 397 -5.23 3.76 6.41
C PRO A 397 -4.58 4.55 7.54
N THR A 398 -3.27 4.71 7.49
CA THR A 398 -2.55 5.66 8.33
C THR A 398 -2.93 7.10 7.96
N PRO A 399 -2.72 8.10 8.84
CA PRO A 399 -2.89 9.50 8.47
C PRO A 399 -2.06 9.91 7.24
N PHE A 400 -0.87 9.33 7.05
CA PHE A 400 -0.06 9.61 5.87
C PHE A 400 -0.65 9.00 4.59
N GLU A 401 -1.14 7.76 4.64
CA GLU A 401 -1.85 7.15 3.50
C GLU A 401 -3.10 7.98 3.12
N LEU A 402 -3.86 8.46 4.11
CA LEU A 402 -4.98 9.38 3.86
C LEU A 402 -4.54 10.70 3.23
N LYS A 403 -3.40 11.25 3.66
CA LYS A 403 -2.82 12.46 3.05
C LYS A 403 -2.45 12.23 1.59
N GLN A 404 -1.83 11.10 1.26
CA GLN A 404 -1.52 10.76 -0.13
C GLN A 404 -2.80 10.71 -0.98
N GLN A 405 -3.87 10.11 -0.45
CA GLN A 405 -5.17 10.09 -1.14
C GLN A 405 -5.77 11.48 -1.35
N LEU A 406 -5.60 12.39 -0.37
CA LEU A 406 -6.00 13.79 -0.52
C LEU A 406 -5.16 14.51 -1.57
N ASP A 407 -3.85 14.29 -1.57
CA ASP A 407 -2.91 14.90 -2.53
C ASP A 407 -3.24 14.44 -3.96
N ASP A 408 -3.55 13.15 -4.16
CA ASP A 408 -3.93 12.59 -5.47
C ASP A 408 -5.22 13.21 -6.03
N HIS A 409 -6.15 13.61 -5.15
CA HIS A 409 -7.43 14.24 -5.53
C HIS A 409 -7.41 15.74 -5.26
N ARG A 410 -6.25 16.34 -4.98
CA ARG A 410 -6.16 17.72 -4.51
C ARG A 410 -6.78 18.71 -5.48
N TYR A 411 -6.49 18.57 -6.78
CA TYR A 411 -7.07 19.45 -7.80
C TYR A 411 -8.61 19.35 -7.84
N LEU A 412 -9.17 18.16 -7.65
CA LEU A 412 -10.62 17.97 -7.58
C LEU A 412 -11.17 18.58 -6.29
N ILE A 413 -10.57 18.30 -5.13
CA ILE A 413 -11.05 18.76 -3.82
C ILE A 413 -10.93 20.27 -3.68
N ASP A 414 -9.76 20.85 -3.96
CA ASP A 414 -9.52 22.29 -3.90
C ASP A 414 -10.37 23.01 -4.98
N GLY A 415 -10.41 22.43 -6.18
CA GLY A 415 -11.19 22.95 -7.31
C GLY A 415 -12.70 22.94 -7.06
N THR A 416 -13.24 21.96 -6.32
CA THR A 416 -14.67 21.84 -6.04
C THR A 416 -15.09 22.35 -4.67
N SER A 417 -14.16 22.60 -3.75
CA SER A 417 -14.41 23.12 -2.39
C SER A 417 -15.70 22.55 -1.77
N PRO A 418 -15.76 21.24 -1.52
CA PRO A 418 -16.99 20.51 -1.21
C PRO A 418 -17.74 21.11 -0.01
N VAL A 419 -19.07 21.20 -0.12
CA VAL A 419 -19.98 21.65 0.95
C VAL A 419 -20.71 20.44 1.51
N MET A 420 -20.54 20.18 2.81
CA MET A 420 -21.32 19.16 3.51
C MET A 420 -22.47 19.80 4.27
N LEU A 421 -23.68 19.27 4.09
CA LEU A 421 -24.88 19.64 4.83
C LEU A 421 -25.49 18.38 5.45
N SER A 422 -26.06 18.50 6.65
CA SER A 422 -26.77 17.40 7.29
C SER A 422 -28.00 17.85 8.07
N THR A 423 -28.96 16.95 8.24
CA THR A 423 -30.20 17.22 8.98
C THR A 423 -30.09 16.73 10.41
N LEU A 424 -30.27 17.63 11.38
CA LEU A 424 -30.32 17.27 12.81
C LEU A 424 -31.61 16.52 13.16
N GLU A 425 -31.66 15.88 14.33
CA GLU A 425 -32.83 15.13 14.81
C GLU A 425 -34.11 15.99 14.84
N ASN A 426 -33.98 17.27 15.18
CA ASN A 426 -35.07 18.26 15.20
C ASN A 426 -35.51 18.74 13.81
N GLY A 427 -34.93 18.20 12.72
CA GLY A 427 -35.25 18.55 11.34
C GLY A 427 -34.50 19.78 10.79
N LYS A 428 -33.69 20.46 11.60
CA LYS A 428 -32.90 21.60 11.13
C LYS A 428 -31.74 21.15 10.25
N VAL A 429 -31.63 21.74 9.05
CA VAL A 429 -30.46 21.59 8.18
C VAL A 429 -29.32 22.44 8.73
N VAL A 430 -28.14 21.84 8.85
CA VAL A 430 -26.92 22.50 9.30
C VAL A 430 -25.76 22.22 8.36
N ARG A 431 -24.77 23.11 8.36
CA ARG A 431 -23.49 22.89 7.70
C ARG A 431 -22.66 21.86 8.48
N GLY A 432 -21.93 21.02 7.75
CA GLY A 432 -21.10 19.94 8.26
C GLY A 432 -21.87 18.64 8.50
N LEU A 433 -21.21 17.69 9.15
CA LEU A 433 -21.74 16.33 9.40
C LEU A 433 -22.49 16.21 10.75
N GLY A 434 -22.97 17.32 11.32
CA GLY A 434 -23.62 17.37 12.64
C GLY A 434 -24.77 16.38 12.81
N GLY A 435 -25.64 16.25 11.79
CA GLY A 435 -26.80 15.36 11.77
C GLY A 435 -26.51 13.90 11.43
N VAL A 436 -25.27 13.56 11.10
CA VAL A 436 -24.87 12.18 10.80
C VAL A 436 -24.68 11.38 12.10
N PRO A 437 -25.25 10.16 12.22
CA PRO A 437 -25.06 9.32 13.40
C PRO A 437 -23.59 9.00 13.64
N SER A 438 -23.15 9.04 14.90
CA SER A 438 -21.75 8.77 15.29
C SER A 438 -21.45 7.30 15.56
N GLU A 439 -22.48 6.50 15.81
CA GLU A 439 -22.35 5.06 16.08
C GLU A 439 -23.13 4.26 15.04
N GLY A 440 -22.54 3.14 14.61
CA GLY A 440 -23.17 2.19 13.69
C GLY A 440 -24.01 1.11 14.38
N PRO A 441 -24.74 0.30 13.58
CA PRO A 441 -24.69 0.26 12.12
C PRO A 441 -25.43 1.43 11.44
N VAL A 442 -24.83 1.99 10.39
CA VAL A 442 -25.44 3.03 9.53
C VAL A 442 -25.30 2.63 8.07
N LEU A 443 -26.36 2.81 7.29
CA LEU A 443 -26.38 2.63 5.85
C LEU A 443 -26.63 3.98 5.16
N TYR A 444 -25.59 4.53 4.53
CA TYR A 444 -25.70 5.71 3.66
C TYR A 444 -26.16 5.27 2.28
N VAL A 445 -27.28 5.81 1.81
CA VAL A 445 -27.90 5.46 0.53
C VAL A 445 -28.04 6.71 -0.32
N GLY A 446 -27.50 6.71 -1.54
CA GLY A 446 -27.51 7.88 -2.41
C GLY A 446 -27.38 7.57 -3.90
N TYR A 447 -27.14 8.62 -4.67
CA TYR A 447 -26.83 8.58 -6.12
C TYR A 447 -25.33 8.48 -6.36
N HIS A 448 -24.92 7.56 -7.25
CA HIS A 448 -23.52 7.44 -7.66
C HIS A 448 -23.21 8.42 -8.79
N MET A 449 -22.41 9.46 -8.52
CA MET A 449 -21.99 10.38 -9.59
C MET A 449 -21.04 9.66 -10.56
N LEU A 450 -20.90 10.21 -11.76
CA LEU A 450 -20.04 9.74 -12.83
C LEU A 450 -18.64 9.43 -12.28
N LEU A 451 -18.14 8.22 -12.54
CA LEU A 451 -16.85 7.69 -12.09
C LEU A 451 -16.63 7.69 -10.56
N GLY A 452 -17.64 8.00 -9.75
CA GLY A 452 -17.49 8.13 -8.31
C GLY A 452 -16.73 9.38 -7.88
N PHE A 453 -16.82 10.49 -8.63
CA PHE A 453 -16.12 11.74 -8.29
C PHE A 453 -16.40 12.25 -6.87
N GLU A 454 -17.55 11.89 -6.31
CA GLU A 454 -17.98 12.29 -4.98
C GLU A 454 -17.28 11.54 -3.84
N LEU A 455 -16.68 10.37 -4.12
CA LEU A 455 -16.17 9.47 -3.09
C LEU A 455 -15.00 10.03 -2.30
N ALA A 456 -14.03 10.66 -2.97
CA ALA A 456 -12.82 11.17 -2.32
C ALA A 456 -13.13 12.21 -1.23
N PRO A 457 -13.84 13.33 -1.51
CA PRO A 457 -14.22 14.28 -0.47
C PRO A 457 -15.18 13.68 0.56
N PHE A 458 -16.11 12.81 0.15
CA PHE A 458 -17.01 12.11 1.07
C PHE A 458 -16.24 11.31 2.13
N LEU A 459 -15.40 10.37 1.72
CA LEU A 459 -14.72 9.44 2.63
C LEU A 459 -13.71 10.17 3.52
N THR A 460 -12.99 11.13 2.95
CA THR A 460 -11.96 11.88 3.69
C THR A 460 -12.57 12.81 4.73
N GLN A 461 -13.69 13.47 4.44
CA GLN A 461 -14.35 14.38 5.41
C GLN A 461 -14.96 13.62 6.59
N PHE A 462 -15.55 12.44 6.36
CA PHE A 462 -16.04 11.57 7.43
C PHE A 462 -14.93 11.13 8.39
N LEU A 463 -13.77 10.72 7.85
CA LEU A 463 -12.61 10.36 8.67
C LEU A 463 -12.05 11.58 9.43
N LYS A 464 -11.89 12.72 8.76
CA LYS A 464 -11.32 13.94 9.36
C LYS A 464 -12.19 14.52 10.47
N GLU A 465 -13.49 14.69 10.24
CA GLU A 465 -14.37 15.42 11.15
C GLU A 465 -14.97 14.53 12.24
N LYS A 466 -15.33 13.29 11.89
CA LYS A 466 -16.12 12.40 12.76
C LYS A 466 -15.37 11.14 13.18
N ASN A 467 -14.18 10.89 12.63
CA ASN A 467 -13.48 9.60 12.78
C ASN A 467 -14.36 8.40 12.39
N ILE A 468 -15.28 8.61 11.44
CA ILE A 468 -16.16 7.57 10.93
C ILE A 468 -15.49 6.97 9.70
N HIS A 469 -15.25 5.66 9.75
CA HIS A 469 -14.74 4.92 8.62
C HIS A 469 -15.89 4.29 7.83
N VAL A 470 -16.22 4.91 6.70
CA VAL A 470 -17.29 4.44 5.82
C VAL A 470 -16.76 3.37 4.87
N ARG A 471 -17.44 2.23 4.82
CA ARG A 471 -17.11 1.07 3.97
C ARG A 471 -18.02 1.05 2.75
N GLY A 472 -17.46 1.31 1.57
CA GLY A 472 -18.22 1.28 0.30
C GLY A 472 -18.31 -0.11 -0.30
N LEU A 473 -19.49 -0.46 -0.83
CA LEU A 473 -19.67 -1.64 -1.67
C LEU A 473 -19.22 -1.32 -3.10
N ALA A 474 -18.15 -1.97 -3.53
CA ALA A 474 -17.44 -1.70 -4.77
C ALA A 474 -17.64 -2.83 -5.79
N HIS A 475 -17.63 -2.49 -7.08
CA HIS A 475 -17.70 -3.48 -8.16
C HIS A 475 -16.49 -4.44 -8.10
N PRO A 476 -16.64 -5.76 -8.32
CA PRO A 476 -15.53 -6.72 -8.22
C PRO A 476 -14.33 -6.41 -9.12
N LEU A 477 -14.56 -5.70 -10.24
CA LEU A 477 -13.50 -5.20 -11.13
C LEU A 477 -12.36 -4.47 -10.37
N ILE A 478 -12.69 -3.70 -9.31
CA ILE A 478 -11.72 -2.96 -8.49
C ILE A 478 -10.72 -3.90 -7.78
N PHE A 479 -11.08 -5.18 -7.60
CA PHE A 479 -10.30 -6.19 -6.92
C PHE A 479 -9.62 -7.18 -7.88
N ILE A 480 -9.84 -7.02 -9.19
CA ILE A 480 -9.14 -7.81 -10.20
C ILE A 480 -7.70 -7.29 -10.30
N ASN A 481 -6.76 -8.15 -9.95
CA ASN A 481 -5.34 -7.83 -9.89
C ASN A 481 -4.58 -8.18 -11.19
N ASN A 482 -5.22 -8.87 -12.14
CA ASN A 482 -4.63 -9.31 -13.42
C ASN A 482 -5.54 -8.90 -14.59
N THR A 483 -5.45 -7.64 -15.04
CA THR A 483 -6.15 -7.15 -16.24
C THR A 483 -5.16 -6.42 -17.14
N GLU A 484 -5.30 -6.60 -18.46
CA GLU A 484 -4.49 -5.94 -19.48
C GLU A 484 -5.06 -4.57 -19.90
N LEU A 485 -6.29 -4.26 -19.47
CA LEU A 485 -7.03 -3.08 -19.93
C LEU A 485 -6.66 -1.81 -19.15
N VAL A 486 -6.36 -1.97 -17.86
CA VAL A 486 -6.11 -0.87 -16.92
C VAL A 486 -5.04 -1.30 -15.92
N ASP A 487 -4.18 -0.38 -15.50
CA ASP A 487 -3.20 -0.69 -14.45
C ASP A 487 -3.96 -0.95 -13.12
N PRO A 488 -3.89 -2.17 -12.54
CA PRO A 488 -4.60 -2.50 -11.30
C PRO A 488 -4.24 -1.58 -10.12
N GLN A 489 -3.08 -0.92 -10.17
CA GLN A 489 -2.65 0.08 -9.18
C GLN A 489 -3.63 1.27 -9.10
N MET A 490 -4.32 1.60 -10.19
CA MET A 490 -5.32 2.69 -10.20
C MET A 490 -6.45 2.46 -9.19
N PHE A 491 -6.71 1.20 -8.83
CA PHE A 491 -7.77 0.81 -7.90
C PHE A 491 -7.29 0.61 -6.46
N ASP A 492 -5.98 0.65 -6.20
CA ASP A 492 -5.42 0.41 -4.86
C ASP A 492 -5.97 1.39 -3.82
N LYS A 493 -6.24 2.63 -4.23
CA LYS A 493 -6.90 3.65 -3.39
C LYS A 493 -8.23 3.19 -2.80
N TYR A 494 -9.09 2.56 -3.60
CA TYR A 494 -10.40 2.12 -3.13
C TYR A 494 -10.26 0.97 -2.12
N LYS A 495 -9.28 0.09 -2.34
CA LYS A 495 -8.96 -1.04 -1.44
C LYS A 495 -8.38 -0.54 -0.11
N ILE A 496 -7.40 0.37 -0.15
CA ILE A 496 -6.79 1.00 1.02
C ILE A 496 -7.85 1.77 1.85
N MET A 497 -8.77 2.47 1.17
CA MET A 497 -9.83 3.24 1.80
C MET A 497 -11.01 2.38 2.30
N GLY A 498 -10.93 1.06 2.22
CA GLY A 498 -11.92 0.15 2.84
C GLY A 498 -13.07 -0.26 1.93
N GLY A 499 -12.92 -0.13 0.61
CA GLY A 499 -13.83 -0.74 -0.34
C GLY A 499 -13.97 -2.25 -0.10
N VAL A 500 -15.18 -2.76 -0.26
CA VAL A 500 -15.51 -4.19 -0.11
C VAL A 500 -16.19 -4.65 -1.40
N PRO A 501 -15.78 -5.77 -2.02
CA PRO A 501 -16.47 -6.25 -3.21
C PRO A 501 -17.92 -6.55 -2.87
N VAL A 502 -18.83 -6.06 -3.71
CA VAL A 502 -20.25 -6.36 -3.55
C VAL A 502 -20.48 -7.86 -3.73
N SER A 503 -21.29 -8.44 -2.85
CA SER A 503 -21.72 -9.83 -2.88
C SER A 503 -23.03 -9.96 -2.11
N ASN A 504 -23.71 -11.11 -2.22
CA ASN A 504 -24.94 -11.41 -1.48
C ASN A 504 -24.78 -11.28 0.05
N PHE A 505 -23.55 -11.29 0.58
CA PHE A 505 -23.29 -11.26 2.03
C PHE A 505 -22.49 -10.04 2.50
N SER A 506 -21.95 -9.20 1.61
CA SER A 506 -21.03 -8.11 2.00
C SER A 506 -21.72 -7.07 2.90
N ILE A 507 -22.89 -6.56 2.48
CA ILE A 507 -23.69 -5.62 3.27
C ILE A 507 -24.12 -6.23 4.62
N TYR A 508 -24.50 -7.51 4.60
CA TYR A 508 -24.91 -8.24 5.79
C TYR A 508 -23.79 -8.29 6.83
N LYS A 509 -22.58 -8.71 6.42
CA LYS A 509 -21.43 -8.80 7.33
C LYS A 509 -21.00 -7.43 7.86
N LEU A 510 -21.06 -6.39 7.03
CA LEU A 510 -20.71 -5.02 7.42
C LEU A 510 -21.68 -4.46 8.47
N LEU A 511 -22.99 -4.62 8.27
CA LEU A 511 -23.98 -4.15 9.24
C LEU A 511 -23.94 -5.00 10.52
N GLN A 512 -23.68 -6.30 10.41
CA GLN A 512 -23.45 -7.17 11.57
C GLN A 512 -22.27 -6.70 12.43
N SER A 513 -21.19 -6.20 11.82
CA SER A 513 -20.04 -5.64 12.53
C SER A 513 -20.25 -4.19 13.00
N LYS A 514 -21.49 -3.67 12.95
CA LYS A 514 -21.86 -2.30 13.31
C LYS A 514 -21.12 -1.24 12.48
N SER A 515 -20.77 -1.54 11.24
CA SER A 515 -20.04 -0.61 10.37
C SER A 515 -20.93 0.52 9.85
N HIS A 516 -20.27 1.59 9.41
CA HIS A 516 -20.84 2.61 8.54
C HIS A 516 -20.67 2.15 7.09
N VAL A 517 -21.76 1.99 6.35
CA VAL A 517 -21.77 1.36 5.03
C VAL A 517 -22.28 2.34 3.99
N LEU A 518 -21.58 2.48 2.86
CA LEU A 518 -22.02 3.26 1.71
C LEU A 518 -22.57 2.32 0.63
N LEU A 519 -23.82 2.59 0.21
CA LEU A 519 -24.53 1.84 -0.81
C LEU A 519 -25.09 2.79 -1.88
N TYR A 520 -24.77 2.49 -3.13
CA TYR A 520 -25.45 3.04 -4.30
C TYR A 520 -26.29 1.93 -4.93
N PRO A 521 -27.62 1.95 -4.78
CA PRO A 521 -28.45 0.86 -5.31
C PRO A 521 -28.34 0.68 -6.83
N GLY A 522 -28.06 1.74 -7.60
CA GLY A 522 -27.79 1.62 -9.03
C GLY A 522 -26.37 1.20 -9.40
N GLY A 523 -25.42 1.28 -8.46
CA GLY A 523 -24.06 0.78 -8.64
C GLY A 523 -23.37 1.33 -9.89
N VAL A 524 -22.72 0.45 -10.66
CA VAL A 524 -21.94 0.84 -11.85
C VAL A 524 -22.79 1.47 -12.95
N ARG A 525 -24.09 1.14 -13.04
CA ARG A 525 -25.01 1.72 -14.05
C ARG A 525 -25.23 3.22 -13.83
N GLU A 526 -25.27 3.64 -12.57
CA GLU A 526 -25.27 5.06 -12.19
C GLU A 526 -23.88 5.67 -12.35
N ALA A 527 -22.83 4.97 -11.87
CA ALA A 527 -21.44 5.47 -11.96
C ALA A 527 -20.94 5.68 -13.40
N LEU A 528 -21.53 4.99 -14.38
CA LEU A 528 -21.22 5.10 -15.81
C LEU A 528 -22.44 5.54 -16.62
N HIS A 529 -23.30 6.37 -16.01
CA HIS A 529 -24.51 6.89 -16.67
C HIS A 529 -24.20 7.56 -18.02
N ARG A 530 -25.18 7.54 -18.93
CA ARG A 530 -25.06 8.08 -20.30
C ARG A 530 -25.44 9.55 -20.34
N LYS A 531 -25.35 10.16 -21.53
CA LYS A 531 -25.75 11.56 -21.71
C LYS A 531 -27.22 11.78 -21.35
N GLY A 532 -27.48 12.86 -20.61
CA GLY A 532 -28.83 13.21 -20.15
C GLY A 532 -29.36 12.34 -19.00
N GLU A 533 -28.53 11.47 -18.43
CA GLU A 533 -28.89 10.61 -17.29
C GLU A 533 -28.35 11.07 -15.94
N ALA A 534 -27.58 12.17 -15.91
CA ALA A 534 -27.06 12.76 -14.68
C ALA A 534 -28.18 12.95 -13.65
N TYR A 535 -27.92 12.52 -12.42
CA TYR A 535 -28.82 12.58 -11.27
C TYR A 535 -30.06 11.67 -11.35
N LYS A 536 -30.13 10.72 -12.28
CA LYS A 536 -31.21 9.72 -12.32
C LYS A 536 -30.86 8.51 -11.45
N LEU A 537 -31.86 8.03 -10.68
CA LEU A 537 -31.74 6.84 -9.86
C LEU A 537 -32.17 5.60 -10.64
N PHE A 538 -31.21 4.75 -10.98
CA PHE A 538 -31.47 3.45 -11.59
C PHE A 538 -31.46 2.40 -10.49
N TRP A 539 -32.55 2.29 -9.74
CA TRP A 539 -32.64 1.44 -8.55
C TRP A 539 -33.35 0.12 -8.85
N PRO A 540 -32.91 -1.02 -8.28
CA PRO A 540 -33.57 -2.31 -8.49
C PRO A 540 -35.02 -2.28 -7.99
N GLU A 541 -35.86 -3.22 -8.43
CA GLU A 541 -37.24 -3.26 -7.95
C GLU A 541 -37.34 -3.76 -6.51
N GLN A 542 -36.38 -4.61 -6.10
CA GLN A 542 -36.43 -5.32 -4.82
C GLN A 542 -35.88 -4.49 -3.65
N ALA A 543 -36.65 -4.42 -2.57
CA ALA A 543 -36.31 -3.72 -1.33
C ALA A 543 -35.30 -4.44 -0.40
N GLU A 544 -34.40 -5.26 -0.94
CA GLU A 544 -33.58 -6.16 -0.12
C GLU A 544 -32.66 -5.43 0.87
N PHE A 545 -32.08 -4.28 0.48
CA PHE A 545 -31.21 -3.54 1.40
C PHE A 545 -31.96 -2.99 2.62
N VAL A 546 -33.24 -2.66 2.48
CA VAL A 546 -34.08 -2.18 3.60
C VAL A 546 -34.32 -3.31 4.60
N ARG A 547 -34.59 -4.51 4.09
CA ARG A 547 -34.79 -5.72 4.90
C ARG A 547 -33.52 -6.13 5.64
N VAL A 548 -32.36 -5.97 4.98
CA VAL A 548 -31.07 -6.23 5.62
C VAL A 548 -30.74 -5.15 6.66
N ALA A 549 -31.01 -3.87 6.36
CA ALA A 549 -30.84 -2.78 7.32
C ALA A 549 -31.67 -2.98 8.58
N SER A 550 -32.96 -3.32 8.43
CA SER A 550 -33.86 -3.56 9.56
C SER A 550 -33.40 -4.72 10.43
N LYS A 551 -32.94 -5.82 9.83
CA LYS A 551 -32.43 -7.00 10.56
C LYS A 551 -31.33 -6.67 11.57
N PHE A 552 -30.55 -5.62 11.34
CA PHE A 552 -29.48 -5.18 12.24
C PHE A 552 -29.80 -3.88 12.99
N GLY A 553 -31.02 -3.37 12.86
CA GLY A 553 -31.43 -2.07 13.41
C GLY A 553 -30.59 -0.91 12.88
N ALA A 554 -30.14 -0.99 11.62
CA ALA A 554 -29.28 0.02 11.02
C ALA A 554 -30.05 1.31 10.71
N LYS A 555 -29.46 2.46 11.02
CA LYS A 555 -30.00 3.76 10.59
C LYS A 555 -29.76 3.93 9.10
N ILE A 556 -30.80 4.21 8.32
CA ILE A 556 -30.66 4.54 6.90
C ILE A 556 -30.52 6.04 6.77
N VAL A 557 -29.45 6.53 6.18
CA VAL A 557 -29.23 7.96 5.90
C VAL A 557 -29.32 8.18 4.40
N PRO A 558 -30.48 8.64 3.87
CA PRO A 558 -30.56 9.05 2.48
C PRO A 558 -29.71 10.29 2.27
N PHE A 559 -28.97 10.35 1.16
CA PHE A 559 -28.17 11.53 0.83
C PHE A 559 -28.13 11.80 -0.67
N GLY A 560 -27.94 13.08 -1.02
CA GLY A 560 -27.69 13.54 -2.38
C GLY A 560 -26.29 14.14 -2.50
N ALA A 561 -25.68 13.98 -3.68
CA ALA A 561 -24.45 14.67 -4.08
C ALA A 561 -24.65 15.30 -5.46
N VAL A 562 -24.22 16.56 -5.64
CA VAL A 562 -24.33 17.29 -6.92
C VAL A 562 -23.07 18.08 -7.24
N GLY A 563 -22.80 18.27 -8.53
CA GLY A 563 -21.70 19.09 -9.05
C GLY A 563 -20.85 18.43 -10.14
N GLU A 564 -21.17 17.20 -10.60
CA GLU A 564 -20.43 16.56 -11.71
C GLU A 564 -20.53 17.39 -13.00
N ASP A 565 -21.71 17.96 -13.25
CA ASP A 565 -22.00 18.84 -14.37
C ASP A 565 -21.31 20.21 -14.26
N ASP A 566 -20.83 20.57 -13.06
CA ASP A 566 -20.07 21.79 -12.79
C ASP A 566 -18.57 21.62 -13.05
N ILE A 567 -18.07 20.41 -13.27
CA ILE A 567 -16.64 20.15 -13.49
C ILE A 567 -16.32 19.58 -14.87
N CYS A 568 -17.27 18.92 -15.53
CA CYS A 568 -17.06 18.39 -16.88
C CYS A 568 -18.37 18.18 -17.64
N ASP A 569 -18.29 18.16 -18.96
CA ASP A 569 -19.34 17.65 -19.86
C ASP A 569 -19.01 16.23 -20.30
N LEU A 570 -20.01 15.35 -20.27
CA LEU A 570 -19.92 14.01 -20.87
C LEU A 570 -20.13 14.13 -22.39
N VAL A 571 -19.05 14.02 -23.16
CA VAL A 571 -19.08 14.17 -24.62
C VAL A 571 -19.17 12.84 -25.36
N LEU A 572 -18.60 11.77 -24.81
CA LEU A 572 -18.67 10.41 -25.36
C LEU A 572 -19.10 9.43 -24.27
N ASP A 573 -20.34 8.93 -24.38
CA ASP A 573 -20.83 7.84 -23.55
C ASP A 573 -20.68 6.47 -24.24
N ALA A 574 -21.16 5.39 -23.61
CA ALA A 574 -21.10 4.06 -24.18
C ALA A 574 -21.75 3.96 -25.58
N ASP A 575 -22.88 4.65 -25.80
CA ASP A 575 -23.64 4.55 -27.04
C ASP A 575 -22.93 5.24 -28.20
N ASP A 576 -22.16 6.30 -27.93
CA ASP A 576 -21.28 6.90 -28.93
C ASP A 576 -20.05 6.05 -29.21
N GLN A 577 -19.41 5.55 -28.16
CA GLN A 577 -18.15 4.82 -28.28
C GLN A 577 -18.34 3.49 -29.01
N ARG A 578 -19.48 2.82 -28.84
CA ARG A 578 -19.83 1.61 -29.61
C ARG A 578 -19.93 1.83 -31.12
N LYS A 579 -20.16 3.07 -31.57
CA LYS A 579 -20.17 3.39 -33.01
C LYS A 579 -18.76 3.45 -33.61
N ILE A 580 -17.72 3.41 -32.77
CA ILE A 580 -16.32 3.47 -33.15
C ILE A 580 -15.74 2.05 -33.00
N PRO A 581 -15.36 1.35 -34.09
CA PRO A 581 -15.04 -0.08 -34.05
C PRO A 581 -14.02 -0.48 -32.97
N PHE A 582 -12.88 0.22 -32.88
CA PHE A 582 -11.85 -0.11 -31.89
C PHE A 582 -12.29 0.14 -30.44
N LEU A 583 -13.17 1.11 -30.19
CA LEU A 583 -13.72 1.36 -28.85
C LEU A 583 -14.82 0.35 -28.53
N ASN A 584 -15.59 -0.10 -29.51
CA ASN A 584 -16.57 -1.16 -29.31
C ASN A 584 -15.89 -2.45 -28.82
N ASP A 585 -14.83 -2.88 -29.51
CA ASP A 585 -14.06 -4.07 -29.12
C ASP A 585 -13.47 -3.92 -27.71
N PHE A 586 -12.98 -2.72 -27.36
CA PHE A 586 -12.48 -2.43 -26.02
C PHE A 586 -13.58 -2.50 -24.95
N ILE A 587 -14.77 -1.96 -25.22
CA ILE A 587 -15.91 -1.99 -24.30
C ILE A 587 -16.40 -3.42 -24.09
N GLU A 588 -16.48 -4.22 -25.15
CA GLU A 588 -16.86 -5.64 -25.07
C GLU A 588 -15.89 -6.41 -24.20
N GLU A 589 -14.58 -6.25 -24.43
CA GLU A 589 -13.54 -6.91 -23.65
C GLU A 589 -13.53 -6.44 -22.18
N ALA A 590 -13.66 -5.13 -21.94
CA ALA A 590 -13.73 -4.56 -20.60
C ALA A 590 -14.95 -5.04 -19.82
N THR A 591 -16.10 -5.08 -20.46
CA THR A 591 -17.34 -5.58 -19.84
C THR A 591 -17.23 -7.08 -19.54
N ARG A 592 -16.64 -7.85 -20.45
CA ARG A 592 -16.41 -9.29 -20.27
C ARG A 592 -15.45 -9.58 -19.10
N GLN A 593 -14.37 -8.80 -18.96
CA GLN A 593 -13.43 -8.95 -17.84
C GLN A 593 -14.02 -8.48 -16.51
N ALA A 594 -14.78 -7.38 -16.52
CA ALA A 594 -15.43 -6.84 -15.32
C ALA A 594 -16.53 -7.77 -14.79
N GLY A 595 -17.21 -8.47 -15.70
CA GLY A 595 -18.42 -9.22 -15.43
C GLY A 595 -19.63 -8.31 -15.24
N ASN A 596 -20.83 -8.88 -15.41
CA ASN A 596 -22.09 -8.18 -15.15
C ASN A 596 -22.78 -8.80 -13.93
N LEU A 597 -22.91 -8.03 -12.85
CA LEU A 597 -23.54 -8.51 -11.62
C LEU A 597 -25.05 -8.69 -11.74
N ARG A 598 -25.65 -8.19 -12.82
CA ARG A 598 -27.08 -8.25 -13.12
C ARG A 598 -27.31 -8.87 -14.50
N GLU A 599 -26.47 -9.84 -14.85
CA GLU A 599 -26.66 -10.64 -16.07
C GLU A 599 -28.05 -11.29 -16.07
N GLY A 600 -28.79 -11.12 -17.16
CA GLY A 600 -30.18 -11.59 -17.30
C GLY A 600 -31.26 -10.64 -16.76
N ASP A 601 -30.90 -9.47 -16.24
CA ASP A 601 -31.85 -8.39 -15.93
C ASP A 601 -32.19 -7.61 -17.21
N ASP A 602 -33.43 -7.72 -17.71
CA ASP A 602 -33.87 -7.06 -18.94
C ASP A 602 -34.10 -5.54 -18.78
N SER A 603 -33.99 -5.00 -17.56
CA SER A 603 -34.15 -3.57 -17.29
C SER A 603 -32.88 -2.76 -17.65
N GLU A 604 -32.95 -1.42 -17.50
CA GLU A 604 -31.76 -0.56 -17.65
C GLU A 604 -30.60 -0.93 -16.71
N LEU A 605 -30.87 -1.68 -15.64
CA LEU A 605 -29.88 -2.09 -14.66
C LEU A 605 -29.01 -3.25 -15.09
N GLY A 606 -29.50 -4.10 -15.99
CA GLY A 606 -28.71 -5.16 -16.60
C GLY A 606 -27.75 -4.64 -17.67
N LYS A 607 -27.91 -3.40 -18.13
CA LYS A 607 -27.01 -2.74 -19.10
C LYS A 607 -25.79 -2.15 -18.40
N GLN A 608 -24.88 -3.01 -17.93
CA GLN A 608 -23.67 -2.62 -17.19
C GLN A 608 -22.45 -2.61 -18.10
N GLU A 609 -22.46 -1.74 -19.11
CA GLU A 609 -21.26 -1.53 -19.93
C GLU A 609 -20.11 -0.95 -19.10
N THR A 610 -18.95 -1.60 -19.19
CA THR A 610 -17.71 -1.05 -18.65
C THR A 610 -16.99 -0.29 -19.75
N TYR A 611 -16.90 1.04 -19.59
CA TYR A 611 -16.24 1.92 -20.54
C TYR A 611 -15.60 3.11 -19.83
N PHE A 612 -14.67 3.80 -20.51
CA PHE A 612 -14.11 5.06 -20.03
C PHE A 612 -14.86 6.23 -20.67
N PRO A 613 -15.63 7.03 -19.91
CA PRO A 613 -16.35 8.17 -20.46
C PRO A 613 -15.40 9.21 -21.05
N GLY A 614 -15.75 9.75 -22.23
CA GLY A 614 -15.05 10.91 -22.78
C GLY A 614 -15.56 12.17 -22.12
N LEU A 615 -14.70 12.84 -21.35
CA LEU A 615 -15.04 14.02 -20.55
C LEU A 615 -14.35 15.27 -21.08
N LEU A 616 -15.09 16.36 -21.21
CA LEU A 616 -14.56 17.69 -21.50
C LEU A 616 -14.56 18.52 -20.21
N PRO A 617 -13.39 18.85 -19.62
CA PRO A 617 -13.33 19.59 -18.36
C PRO A 617 -13.82 21.03 -18.48
N LYS A 618 -14.44 21.54 -17.42
CA LYS A 618 -14.88 22.94 -17.24
C LYS A 618 -14.02 23.66 -16.22
N ILE A 619 -14.17 24.99 -16.14
CA ILE A 619 -13.74 25.73 -14.95
C ILE A 619 -14.60 25.21 -13.79
N PRO A 620 -14.00 24.61 -12.74
CA PRO A 620 -14.75 23.84 -11.77
C PRO A 620 -15.68 24.74 -10.95
N GLY A 621 -16.94 24.34 -10.86
CA GLY A 621 -17.87 24.81 -9.85
C GLY A 621 -17.62 24.15 -8.49
N ARG A 622 -18.69 23.80 -7.76
CA ARG A 622 -18.57 23.14 -6.45
C ARG A 622 -19.27 21.80 -6.38
N PHE A 623 -18.79 20.95 -5.46
CA PHE A 623 -19.52 19.78 -5.01
C PHE A 623 -20.34 20.11 -3.77
N TYR A 624 -21.56 19.59 -3.72
CA TYR A 624 -22.45 19.73 -2.58
C TYR A 624 -22.99 18.37 -2.17
N TYR A 625 -23.04 18.14 -0.86
CA TYR A 625 -23.53 16.92 -0.24
C TYR A 625 -24.61 17.29 0.75
N TYR A 626 -25.71 16.56 0.74
CA TYR A 626 -26.78 16.74 1.69
C TYR A 626 -27.22 15.40 2.27
N PHE A 627 -26.92 15.21 3.55
CA PHE A 627 -27.36 14.07 4.34
C PHE A 627 -28.73 14.37 4.96
N GLY A 628 -29.74 13.66 4.48
CA GLY A 628 -31.12 13.75 4.98
C GLY A 628 -31.24 13.25 6.42
N LYS A 629 -32.46 13.31 6.95
CA LYS A 629 -32.75 12.84 8.31
C LYS A 629 -32.54 11.32 8.40
N PRO A 630 -31.79 10.81 9.38
CA PRO A 630 -31.66 9.36 9.58
C PRO A 630 -33.02 8.70 9.82
N ILE A 631 -33.25 7.58 9.13
CA ILE A 631 -34.46 6.77 9.24
C ILE A 631 -34.17 5.57 10.14
N GLU A 632 -34.91 5.46 11.25
CA GLU A 632 -34.79 4.36 12.20
C GLU A 632 -35.48 3.10 11.68
N THR A 633 -34.73 2.00 11.69
CA THR A 633 -35.22 0.65 11.37
C THR A 633 -35.23 -0.30 12.58
N ALA A 634 -34.55 0.08 13.66
CA ALA A 634 -34.56 -0.68 14.91
C ALA A 634 -35.99 -0.83 15.45
N GLY A 635 -36.36 -2.06 15.82
CA GLY A 635 -37.72 -2.39 16.29
C GLY A 635 -38.73 -2.63 15.16
N LYS A 636 -38.34 -2.49 13.88
CA LYS A 636 -39.19 -2.76 12.71
C LYS A 636 -38.84 -4.08 12.02
N GLU A 637 -38.11 -4.99 12.68
CA GLU A 637 -37.59 -6.22 12.09
C GLU A 637 -38.71 -7.15 11.62
N GLN A 638 -39.80 -7.26 12.38
CA GLN A 638 -40.94 -8.10 12.02
C GLN A 638 -41.81 -7.44 10.95
N GLU A 639 -42.03 -6.13 11.05
CA GLU A 639 -42.79 -5.35 10.07
C GLU A 639 -42.13 -5.42 8.69
N LEU A 640 -40.82 -5.16 8.61
CA LEU A 640 -40.08 -5.11 7.35
C LEU A 640 -39.71 -6.50 6.81
N ARG A 641 -40.20 -7.59 7.42
CA ARG A 641 -40.23 -8.91 6.76
C ARG A 641 -41.32 -8.99 5.71
N ASP A 642 -42.40 -8.23 5.90
CA ASP A 642 -43.46 -8.07 4.92
C ASP A 642 -42.92 -7.34 3.68
N LYS A 643 -43.25 -7.87 2.49
CA LYS A 643 -42.72 -7.35 1.23
C LYS A 643 -43.27 -5.98 0.90
N GLU A 644 -44.54 -5.71 1.20
CA GLU A 644 -45.20 -4.45 0.90
C GLU A 644 -44.66 -3.35 1.83
N LYS A 645 -44.51 -3.64 3.12
CA LYS A 645 -43.89 -2.70 4.09
C LYS A 645 -42.43 -2.41 3.80
N ALA A 646 -41.66 -3.43 3.41
CA ALA A 646 -40.29 -3.20 2.95
C ALA A 646 -40.25 -2.31 1.70
N GLN A 647 -41.19 -2.50 0.77
CA GLN A 647 -41.29 -1.69 -0.44
C GLN A 647 -41.71 -0.25 -0.16
N GLU A 648 -42.65 -0.02 0.77
CA GLU A 648 -43.04 1.33 1.21
C GLU A 648 -41.82 2.12 1.72
N LEU A 649 -41.06 1.53 2.64
CA LEU A 649 -39.85 2.16 3.18
C LEU A 649 -38.75 2.31 2.10
N TYR A 650 -38.62 1.37 1.18
CA TYR A 650 -37.71 1.47 0.05
C TYR A 650 -38.01 2.69 -0.84
N LEU A 651 -39.28 2.87 -1.20
CA LEU A 651 -39.74 4.01 -1.99
C LEU A 651 -39.60 5.32 -1.22
N GLN A 652 -39.82 5.31 0.10
CA GLN A 652 -39.53 6.46 0.96
C GLN A 652 -38.05 6.84 0.86
N VAL A 653 -37.12 5.90 1.07
CA VAL A 653 -35.67 6.15 0.99
C VAL A 653 -35.30 6.70 -0.38
N LYS A 654 -35.84 6.12 -1.47
CA LYS A 654 -35.61 6.62 -2.83
C LYS A 654 -36.08 8.05 -3.00
N SER A 655 -37.30 8.36 -2.55
CA SER A 655 -37.85 9.72 -2.62
C SER A 655 -37.05 10.72 -1.82
N GLU A 656 -36.57 10.36 -0.63
CA GLU A 656 -35.70 11.22 0.19
C GLU A 656 -34.36 11.52 -0.52
N VAL A 657 -33.76 10.54 -1.21
CA VAL A 657 -32.57 10.77 -2.04
C VAL A 657 -32.86 11.75 -3.18
N GLU A 658 -33.97 11.57 -3.90
CA GLU A 658 -34.39 12.47 -4.98
C GLU A 658 -34.64 13.89 -4.45
N GLN A 659 -35.26 14.03 -3.28
CA GLN A 659 -35.48 15.32 -2.62
C GLN A 659 -34.17 15.98 -2.19
N CYS A 660 -33.20 15.21 -1.68
CA CYS A 660 -31.87 15.73 -1.34
C CYS A 660 -31.17 16.31 -2.57
N ILE A 661 -31.18 15.56 -3.69
CA ILE A 661 -30.62 16.00 -4.97
C ILE A 661 -31.35 17.26 -5.48
N ALA A 662 -32.68 17.26 -5.48
CA ALA A 662 -33.49 18.39 -5.92
C ALA A 662 -33.21 19.65 -5.10
N TYR A 663 -33.13 19.53 -3.77
CA TYR A 663 -32.77 20.61 -2.87
C TYR A 663 -31.41 21.21 -3.24
N LEU A 664 -30.39 20.37 -3.42
CA LEU A 664 -29.04 20.82 -3.77
C LEU A 664 -28.98 21.49 -5.15
N LYS A 665 -29.67 20.93 -6.16
CA LYS A 665 -29.75 21.52 -7.51
C LYS A 665 -30.36 22.92 -7.49
N VAL A 666 -31.34 23.18 -6.63
CA VAL A 666 -31.95 24.51 -6.49
C VAL A 666 -31.03 25.45 -5.69
N LYS A 667 -30.59 25.02 -4.51
CA LYS A 667 -29.83 25.89 -3.60
C LYS A 667 -28.46 26.29 -4.16
N ARG A 668 -27.76 25.41 -4.89
CA ARG A 668 -26.45 25.73 -5.48
C ARG A 668 -26.50 26.91 -6.46
N GLU A 669 -27.64 27.16 -7.12
CA GLU A 669 -27.80 28.29 -8.04
C GLU A 669 -27.71 29.64 -7.30
N SER A 670 -27.98 29.65 -6.00
CA SER A 670 -27.84 30.83 -5.14
C SER A 670 -26.49 30.93 -4.43
N ASP A 671 -25.55 29.99 -4.63
CA ASP A 671 -24.23 30.05 -3.98
C ASP A 671 -23.34 31.10 -4.68
N PRO A 672 -22.99 32.23 -4.02
CA PRO A 672 -22.11 33.23 -4.60
C PRO A 672 -20.67 32.70 -4.83
N TYR A 673 -20.33 31.58 -4.18
CA TYR A 673 -19.03 30.91 -4.27
C TYR A 673 -19.07 29.65 -5.14
N ARG A 674 -20.17 29.36 -5.86
CA ARG A 674 -20.21 28.21 -6.80
C ARG A 674 -19.05 28.26 -7.79
N ASN A 675 -18.79 29.43 -8.36
CA ASN A 675 -17.73 29.63 -9.34
C ASN A 675 -16.34 29.75 -8.68
N LEU A 676 -15.29 29.42 -9.44
CA LEU A 676 -13.91 29.42 -8.92
C LEU A 676 -13.38 30.82 -8.56
N LEU A 677 -13.69 31.86 -9.36
CA LEU A 677 -13.15 33.20 -9.14
C LEU A 677 -13.56 33.83 -7.80
N PRO A 678 -14.85 33.86 -7.41
CA PRO A 678 -15.24 34.35 -6.07
C PRO A 678 -14.55 33.62 -4.92
N ARG A 679 -14.31 32.30 -5.08
CA ARG A 679 -13.61 31.47 -4.08
C ARG A 679 -12.15 31.88 -3.91
N ILE A 680 -11.44 32.06 -5.02
CA ILE A 680 -10.05 32.52 -5.00
C ILE A 680 -9.94 33.91 -4.36
N LEU A 681 -10.85 34.84 -4.69
CA LEU A 681 -10.87 36.18 -4.10
C LEU A 681 -11.15 36.15 -2.59
N TYR A 682 -12.05 35.27 -2.15
CA TYR A 682 -12.33 35.06 -0.73
C TYR A 682 -11.11 34.52 0.01
N GLN A 683 -10.45 33.49 -0.52
CA GLN A 683 -9.24 32.91 0.08
C GLN A 683 -8.06 33.89 0.08
N ALA A 684 -7.90 34.72 -0.96
CA ALA A 684 -6.86 35.74 -1.02
C ALA A 684 -7.04 36.81 0.07
N SER A 685 -8.29 37.13 0.44
CA SER A 685 -8.61 38.13 1.47
C SER A 685 -8.69 37.57 2.89
N HIS A 686 -9.05 36.30 3.07
CA HIS A 686 -9.28 35.69 4.39
C HIS A 686 -8.26 34.60 4.75
N GLY A 687 -7.32 34.28 3.85
CA GLY A 687 -6.36 33.19 3.98
C GLY A 687 -6.78 31.91 3.27
N PHE A 688 -5.81 31.17 2.71
CA PHE A 688 -6.06 29.96 1.92
C PHE A 688 -6.65 28.78 2.71
N SER A 689 -6.54 28.81 4.05
CA SER A 689 -7.10 27.79 4.95
C SER A 689 -8.51 28.14 5.45
N SER A 690 -9.06 29.29 5.08
CA SER A 690 -10.36 29.74 5.58
C SER A 690 -11.50 28.96 4.93
N GLU A 691 -12.48 28.57 5.75
CA GLU A 691 -13.66 27.87 5.28
C GLU A 691 -14.50 28.81 4.39
N ILE A 692 -14.55 28.50 3.10
CA ILE A 692 -15.30 29.29 2.12
C ILE A 692 -16.80 29.22 2.47
N PRO A 693 -17.53 30.35 2.56
CA PRO A 693 -18.97 30.35 2.78
C PRO A 693 -19.73 29.66 1.64
N THR A 694 -21.03 29.46 1.84
CA THR A 694 -21.95 28.93 0.82
C THR A 694 -23.29 29.66 0.96
N PHE A 695 -24.33 29.18 0.28
CA PHE A 695 -25.68 29.74 0.37
C PHE A 695 -26.28 29.63 1.78
N ASP A 696 -27.28 30.48 2.07
CA ASP A 696 -28.01 30.45 3.34
C ASP A 696 -28.93 29.21 3.44
N LEU A 697 -28.91 28.57 4.61
CA LEU A 697 -29.66 27.33 4.89
C LEU A 697 -31.14 27.60 5.12
#